data_AF-A0A8D9BUV8-F1
#
_entry.id   AF-A0A8D9BUV8-F1
#
_cell.length_a   1.000
_cell.length_b   1.000
_cell.length_c   1.000
_cell.angle_alpha   90.00
_cell.angle_beta   90.00
_cell.angle_gamma   90.00
#
_symmetry.space_group_name_H-M   'P 1'
#
loop_
_entity.id
_entity.type
_entity.pdbx_description
1 polymer ?
#
loop_
_entity_poly.entity_id
_entity_poly.type
_entity_poly.pdbx_seq_one_letter_code
_entity_poly.pdbx_strand_id
1 'polypeptide(L)'
;DNPENIYVNIYRCRDLADTCSGCLTLDEKYGCGWCQSSHRCEIFEQCDKGLGTWLNRNHTCPNPEITSFQPKSGPWEGGTNVTINGINLGKTFKDIYGGVNVAGITCQPYESLYNRTTQIVCQVDGPGTRELREGPVIVKIEDFRGQSKDNYQFVDPVIRSIYPLQGPRSGGTILHITGAHMNAGSRIEAFIDELPCRIISVEPELAHCVTSASDRQRMGKLMMKFDKGSRTFEGSLYEYVDDPTIESVESGIQSGQGVKFPKGTPAGGTNINVVGKNLLYIKQPLIYVVYKGKRYVSGCEVMSNNYMKCTAPTITGTSGPINEEHPEQVEYGFEMDNVTSVQNLSRKLNSPYLLYPDPIYEPFGEEIKYYKNDYLTINGQHLDRASQESDVIVRIGIGYCNVTSVSRLQLTCRPPAEQPLNSLSDDEEEGSAELPDVTVIVGNNLKFYIGKLSYSQPAALNSPLTKTALYGGIAIITILFLVFIAFLVAYRRKSTENTRVLKNMQEQMDILELRVAAECKEAFAELQTEITDLTGDLTTGGIPFLDYRTYAMMILFPNSEHHAVLQFERPELLHKEKGLRLFGQLIMNKTFLLLFIRTLESNRYFSMRDRVNVASLIMLVLQTKMEYCTDILKTLLAQLIDKFMKEKSNPYLLLRQTESVAEKMLSSWFTFLLYRFIREHAGKPLYLLFRAMKQHLDKGPVDAITGEARYSLSESKVICNAIEFKPMTVSMNIDSITNAIEVKVLDCDTISQVKEKTLDTIYRATSYSKRPTKIDDYDIKLKSSGTVLSDFDKTTREIGGWKKMNTLKHYKVPDGACLNLVFKYKHSQSQSTQQMEQGKSSPIKERADFAKKWHIVKRNANDNDQKREEISYKMVSEIYLMRLMATKGTLQKFVDDLFETIFSTEHRSSALSFSIKYMFDFLDEQGTKHRITDPDVVHIWKTNALPLRFWVNLIKNPNFLLDIQTSSITVDSCLSGVAQALVSACSTSDHKLSEHSPSSSFIFAREIPGYKDMINKYYSEIKSLQKIEDQDMNAMLAEESQIDKSQFNTNWALHELYTYVTKYNEQLTVALDENLAQMLEEVHSMMKAE
;
A
#
# COMPACT_ATOMS: atom_id res chain seq x y z
N ASP A 1 90.58 -0.44 -4.50
CA ASP A 1 91.78 -0.38 -5.36
C ASP A 1 91.50 0.31 -6.70
N ASN A 2 91.61 1.64 -6.77
CA ASN A 2 91.89 2.40 -8.01
C ASN A 2 92.39 3.82 -7.64
N PRO A 3 93.64 3.97 -7.18
CA PRO A 3 94.14 5.23 -6.65
C PRO A 3 94.48 6.29 -7.73
N GLU A 4 94.44 5.95 -9.02
CA GLU A 4 94.70 6.89 -10.13
C GLU A 4 93.45 7.26 -10.95
N ASN A 5 92.25 6.84 -10.51
CA ASN A 5 90.98 7.14 -11.19
C ASN A 5 91.00 6.78 -12.69
N ILE A 6 91.70 5.69 -13.06
CA ILE A 6 91.74 5.20 -14.43
C ILE A 6 90.44 4.46 -14.70
N TYR A 7 89.59 5.03 -15.56
CA TYR A 7 88.35 4.40 -16.00
C TYR A 7 88.61 3.56 -17.26
N VAL A 8 88.67 2.24 -17.12
CA VAL A 8 88.74 1.31 -18.25
C VAL A 8 87.33 0.98 -18.70
N ASN A 9 86.90 1.56 -19.82
CA ASN A 9 85.61 1.23 -20.43
C ASN A 9 85.74 -0.03 -21.29
N ILE A 10 85.30 -1.17 -20.76
CA ILE A 10 85.22 -2.43 -21.50
C ILE A 10 83.84 -2.49 -22.17
N TYR A 11 83.81 -2.61 -23.49
CA TYR A 11 82.58 -2.74 -24.26
C TYR A 11 82.75 -3.76 -25.38
N ARG A 12 81.62 -4.26 -25.89
CA ARG A 12 81.57 -5.13 -27.08
C ARG A 12 80.60 -4.50 -28.06
N CYS A 13 81.09 -4.14 -29.25
CA CYS A 13 80.30 -3.47 -30.28
C CYS A 13 78.99 -4.22 -30.60
N ARG A 14 79.04 -5.56 -30.67
CA ARG A 14 77.87 -6.43 -30.90
C ARG A 14 76.77 -6.35 -29.84
N ASP A 15 77.14 -6.00 -28.61
CA ASP A 15 76.19 -5.90 -27.51
C ASP A 15 75.64 -4.45 -27.39
N LEU A 16 76.27 -3.48 -28.07
CA LEU A 16 75.84 -2.08 -28.13
C LEU A 16 74.88 -1.79 -29.29
N ALA A 17 75.02 -2.51 -30.41
CA ALA A 17 74.10 -2.44 -31.54
C ALA A 17 74.08 -3.76 -32.32
N ASP A 18 72.88 -4.19 -32.68
CA ASP A 18 72.57 -5.40 -33.44
C ASP A 18 72.21 -5.11 -34.90
N THR A 19 71.99 -3.85 -35.24
CA THR A 19 71.63 -3.39 -36.58
C THR A 19 72.74 -2.54 -37.19
N CYS A 20 72.86 -2.57 -38.52
CA CYS A 20 73.88 -1.79 -39.23
C CYS A 20 73.77 -0.30 -38.91
N SER A 21 72.60 0.29 -39.05
CA SER A 21 72.47 1.74 -38.86
C SER A 21 72.64 2.13 -37.40
N GLY A 22 72.18 1.30 -36.45
CA GLY A 22 72.45 1.48 -35.03
C GLY A 22 73.95 1.49 -34.73
N CYS A 23 74.69 0.51 -35.28
CA CYS A 23 76.14 0.39 -35.15
C CYS A 23 76.88 1.64 -35.67
N LEU A 24 76.46 2.15 -36.84
CA LEU A 24 77.07 3.34 -37.44
C LEU A 24 76.66 4.66 -36.76
N THR A 25 75.69 4.64 -35.85
CA THR A 25 75.32 5.82 -35.03
C THR A 25 75.98 5.83 -33.65
N LEU A 26 76.69 4.76 -33.26
CA LEU A 26 77.43 4.69 -32.01
C LEU A 26 78.51 5.78 -31.94
N ASP A 27 78.77 6.26 -30.72
CA ASP A 27 79.77 7.30 -30.42
C ASP A 27 81.16 6.88 -30.95
N GLU A 28 81.90 7.84 -31.52
CA GLU A 28 83.19 7.62 -32.17
C GLU A 28 84.23 7.01 -31.21
N LYS A 29 84.10 7.28 -29.91
CA LYS A 29 84.96 6.69 -28.87
C LYS A 29 84.95 5.16 -28.82
N TYR A 30 83.92 4.51 -29.37
CA TYR A 30 83.80 3.05 -29.38
C TYR A 30 84.46 2.39 -30.60
N GLY A 31 84.83 3.13 -31.65
CA GLY A 31 85.50 2.57 -32.83
C GLY A 31 84.75 1.45 -33.56
N CYS A 32 83.44 1.31 -33.30
CA CYS A 32 82.61 0.24 -33.86
C CYS A 32 82.17 0.57 -35.29
N GLY A 33 82.04 -0.46 -36.12
CA GLY A 33 81.47 -0.36 -37.46
C GLY A 33 80.83 -1.67 -37.90
N TRP A 34 80.14 -1.63 -39.02
CA TRP A 34 79.34 -2.77 -39.46
C TRP A 34 80.12 -3.66 -40.42
N CYS A 35 80.34 -4.91 -40.03
CA CYS A 35 80.99 -5.89 -40.88
C CYS A 35 79.97 -6.56 -41.80
N GLN A 36 80.08 -6.38 -43.12
CA GLN A 36 79.11 -6.93 -44.07
C GLN A 36 79.18 -8.46 -44.18
N SER A 37 80.36 -9.06 -44.02
CA SER A 37 80.54 -10.52 -44.14
C SER A 37 79.96 -11.29 -42.95
N SER A 38 80.05 -10.75 -41.74
CA SER A 38 79.52 -11.39 -40.52
C SER A 38 78.13 -10.88 -40.12
N HIS A 39 77.60 -9.84 -40.78
CA HIS A 39 76.36 -9.14 -40.43
C HIS A 39 76.31 -8.70 -38.96
N ARG A 40 77.42 -8.18 -38.42
CA ARG A 40 77.56 -7.80 -37.00
C ARG A 40 78.28 -6.47 -36.81
N CYS A 41 77.99 -5.83 -35.68
CA CYS A 41 78.69 -4.63 -35.22
C CYS A 41 80.00 -5.00 -34.52
N GLU A 42 81.14 -4.75 -35.15
CA GLU A 42 82.46 -5.19 -34.69
C GLU A 42 83.51 -4.11 -35.00
N ILE A 43 84.67 -4.16 -34.34
CA ILE A 43 85.80 -3.28 -34.69
C ILE A 43 86.44 -3.75 -36.00
N PHE A 44 87.11 -2.85 -36.72
CA PHE A 44 87.69 -3.12 -38.04
C PHE A 44 88.58 -4.38 -38.07
N GLU A 45 89.44 -4.58 -37.06
CA GLU A 45 90.36 -5.72 -36.97
C GLU A 45 89.63 -7.08 -36.81
N GLN A 46 88.43 -7.08 -36.24
CA GLN A 46 87.64 -8.29 -36.03
C GLN A 46 86.79 -8.65 -37.26
N CYS A 47 86.54 -7.68 -38.13
CA CYS A 47 85.79 -7.90 -39.37
C CYS A 47 86.62 -8.69 -40.38
N ASP A 48 86.39 -10.01 -40.44
CA ASP A 48 87.10 -10.94 -41.34
C ASP A 48 88.63 -10.74 -41.34
N LYS A 49 89.17 -10.51 -40.13
CA LYS A 49 90.61 -10.22 -39.89
C LYS A 49 91.15 -9.05 -40.72
N GLY A 50 90.31 -8.06 -41.03
CA GLY A 50 90.67 -6.85 -41.79
C GLY A 50 90.56 -6.97 -43.32
N LEU A 51 90.06 -8.10 -43.84
CA LEU A 51 89.86 -8.33 -45.28
C LEU A 51 88.40 -8.13 -45.75
N GLY A 52 87.45 -8.06 -44.81
CA GLY A 52 86.02 -7.90 -45.10
C GLY A 52 85.60 -6.45 -45.32
N THR A 53 84.48 -6.22 -46.00
CA THR A 53 83.90 -4.88 -46.16
C THR A 53 83.35 -4.38 -44.82
N TRP A 54 84.09 -3.48 -44.19
CA TRP A 54 83.73 -2.83 -42.92
C TRP A 54 83.19 -1.42 -43.18
N LEU A 55 81.92 -1.20 -42.85
CA LEU A 55 81.27 0.10 -43.00
C LEU A 55 81.51 0.95 -41.76
N ASN A 56 81.87 2.21 -42.00
CA ASN A 56 82.02 3.23 -40.96
C ASN A 56 80.87 4.26 -41.03
N ARG A 57 80.90 5.27 -40.15
CA ARG A 57 79.86 6.30 -40.03
C ARG A 57 79.55 7.02 -41.36
N ASN A 58 80.51 7.14 -42.28
CA ASN A 58 80.38 7.82 -43.57
C ASN A 58 79.75 6.96 -44.68
N HIS A 59 79.56 5.66 -44.46
CA HIS A 59 78.98 4.74 -45.44
C HIS A 59 77.55 4.39 -45.10
N THR A 60 76.66 4.31 -46.08
CA THR A 60 75.24 3.99 -45.84
C THR A 60 75.02 2.48 -45.73
N CYS A 61 74.18 2.08 -44.79
CA CYS A 61 73.83 0.68 -44.57
C CYS A 61 73.00 0.14 -45.74
N PRO A 62 73.10 -1.18 -46.02
CA PRO A 62 72.29 -1.82 -47.04
C PRO A 62 70.78 -1.70 -46.76
N ASN A 63 69.97 -2.00 -47.78
CA ASN A 63 68.52 -1.71 -47.89
C ASN A 63 67.74 -1.62 -46.57
N PRO A 64 66.99 -0.52 -46.35
CA PRO A 64 66.09 -0.43 -45.20
C PRO A 64 65.03 -1.53 -45.26
N GLU A 65 64.67 -2.10 -44.12
CA GLU A 65 63.65 -3.13 -44.01
C GLU A 65 62.47 -2.59 -43.19
N ILE A 66 61.27 -2.63 -43.76
CA ILE A 66 60.05 -2.20 -43.07
C ILE A 66 59.41 -3.44 -42.44
N THR A 67 59.38 -3.48 -41.11
CA THR A 67 58.83 -4.61 -40.35
C THR A 67 57.31 -4.50 -40.23
N SER A 68 56.79 -3.30 -39.99
CA SER A 68 55.35 -3.03 -39.89
C SER A 68 55.03 -1.55 -40.08
N PHE A 69 53.78 -1.25 -40.39
CA PHE A 69 53.27 0.12 -40.40
C PHE A 69 51.81 0.15 -39.96
N GLN A 70 51.39 1.26 -39.34
CA GLN A 70 50.02 1.51 -38.89
C GLN A 70 49.67 3.00 -39.05
N PRO A 71 48.42 3.35 -39.42
CA PRO A 71 47.31 2.47 -39.80
C PRO A 71 47.55 1.80 -41.17
N LYS A 72 46.77 0.75 -41.49
CA LYS A 72 46.85 0.02 -42.78
C LYS A 72 46.09 0.72 -43.92
N SER A 73 45.16 1.61 -43.57
CA SER A 73 44.37 2.38 -44.51
C SER A 73 44.16 3.81 -44.02
N GLY A 74 43.82 4.71 -44.93
CA GLY A 74 43.47 6.09 -44.65
C GLY A 74 42.45 6.66 -45.63
N PRO A 75 41.77 7.76 -45.27
CA PRO A 75 40.84 8.45 -46.15
C PRO A 75 41.53 8.98 -47.41
N TRP A 76 40.82 9.00 -48.53
CA TRP A 76 41.32 9.53 -49.80
C TRP A 76 41.62 11.05 -49.77
N GLU A 77 41.09 11.79 -48.79
CA GLU A 77 41.44 13.19 -48.51
C GLU A 77 42.82 13.35 -47.85
N GLY A 78 43.35 12.29 -47.25
CA GLY A 78 44.66 12.23 -46.60
C GLY A 78 44.76 12.97 -45.26
N GLY A 79 45.99 13.34 -44.91
CA GLY A 79 46.33 13.88 -43.59
C GLY A 79 46.57 12.80 -42.53
N THR A 80 46.70 11.54 -42.94
CA THR A 80 46.93 10.40 -42.07
C THR A 80 48.37 10.33 -41.60
N ASN A 81 48.57 10.20 -40.29
CA ASN A 81 49.88 9.93 -39.72
C ASN A 81 50.17 8.43 -39.76
N VAL A 82 51.14 8.04 -40.58
CA VAL A 82 51.59 6.65 -40.73
C VAL A 82 52.86 6.46 -39.91
N THR A 83 52.80 5.55 -38.95
CA THR A 83 53.95 5.08 -38.18
C THR A 83 54.56 3.87 -38.88
N ILE A 84 55.80 4.01 -39.33
CA ILE A 84 56.57 3.00 -40.05
C ILE A 84 57.66 2.50 -39.11
N ASN A 85 57.62 1.23 -38.76
CA ASN A 85 58.65 0.56 -37.97
C ASN A 85 59.52 -0.30 -38.88
N GLY A 86 60.81 -0.35 -38.58
CA GLY A 86 61.75 -1.06 -39.42
C GLY A 86 63.16 -1.06 -38.88
N ILE A 87 64.06 -1.46 -39.76
CA ILE A 87 65.49 -1.56 -39.50
C ILE A 87 66.21 -0.74 -40.57
N ASN A 88 67.28 -0.06 -40.18
CA ASN A 88 68.05 0.81 -41.05
C ASN A 88 67.27 1.98 -41.65
N LEU A 89 66.27 2.52 -40.93
CA LEU A 89 65.43 3.65 -41.38
C LEU A 89 66.12 5.03 -41.28
N GLY A 90 67.36 5.13 -41.74
CA GLY A 90 68.17 6.36 -41.77
C GLY A 90 68.96 6.58 -40.48
N LYS A 91 70.09 7.28 -40.58
CA LYS A 91 70.93 7.64 -39.42
C LYS A 91 70.59 9.04 -38.91
N THR A 92 70.29 9.95 -39.83
CA THR A 92 69.88 11.33 -39.56
C THR A 92 68.53 11.62 -40.19
N PHE A 93 67.81 12.63 -39.67
CA PHE A 93 66.52 13.03 -40.22
C PHE A 93 66.61 13.48 -41.69
N LYS A 94 67.75 14.04 -42.10
CA LYS A 94 67.97 14.46 -43.50
C LYS A 94 67.96 13.27 -44.46
N ASP A 95 68.35 12.09 -44.01
CA ASP A 95 68.44 10.87 -44.83
C ASP A 95 67.06 10.39 -45.30
N ILE A 96 66.02 10.68 -44.52
CA ILE A 96 64.64 10.27 -44.79
C ILE A 96 63.77 11.40 -45.34
N TYR A 97 64.24 12.64 -45.26
CA TYR A 97 63.49 13.82 -45.70
C TYR A 97 63.27 13.77 -47.22
N GLY A 98 62.01 13.63 -47.65
CA GLY A 98 61.64 13.45 -49.06
C GLY A 98 61.85 12.03 -49.62
N GLY A 99 62.35 11.10 -48.80
CA GLY A 99 62.61 9.70 -49.19
C GLY A 99 61.48 8.72 -48.86
N VAL A 100 60.44 9.15 -48.15
CA VAL A 100 59.33 8.29 -47.69
C VAL A 100 58.11 8.49 -48.58
N ASN A 101 57.64 7.41 -49.20
CA ASN A 101 56.43 7.39 -50.02
C ASN A 101 55.48 6.29 -49.53
N VAL A 102 54.18 6.59 -49.45
CA VAL A 102 53.12 5.65 -49.07
C VAL A 102 52.16 5.51 -50.26
N ALA A 103 52.07 4.31 -50.84
CA ALA A 103 51.27 4.05 -52.06
C ALA A 103 51.55 5.04 -53.22
N GLY A 104 52.81 5.47 -53.33
CA GLY A 104 53.27 6.42 -54.36
C GLY A 104 52.92 7.90 -54.09
N ILE A 105 52.46 8.25 -52.89
CA ILE A 105 52.31 9.64 -52.42
C ILE A 105 53.43 9.95 -51.42
N THR A 106 54.03 11.13 -51.52
CA THR A 106 55.09 11.56 -50.60
C THR A 106 54.54 11.78 -49.19
N CYS A 107 55.21 11.18 -48.22
CA CYS A 107 54.88 11.25 -46.80
C CYS A 107 55.88 12.16 -46.10
N GLN A 108 55.42 13.20 -45.41
CA GLN A 108 56.28 14.18 -44.75
C GLN A 108 56.61 13.72 -43.31
N PRO A 109 57.86 13.33 -43.01
CA PRO A 109 58.22 12.84 -41.68
C PRO A 109 58.29 13.97 -40.64
N TYR A 110 57.90 13.67 -39.40
CA TYR A 110 58.02 14.59 -38.26
C TYR A 110 59.37 14.41 -37.57
N GLU A 111 60.16 15.48 -37.48
CA GLU A 111 61.50 15.44 -36.86
C GLU A 111 61.43 15.08 -35.36
N SER A 112 60.43 15.58 -34.64
CA SER A 112 60.26 15.33 -33.20
C SER A 112 59.84 13.90 -32.85
N LEU A 113 59.24 13.17 -33.80
CA LEU A 113 58.74 11.80 -33.61
C LEU A 113 59.63 10.75 -34.29
N TYR A 114 60.74 11.17 -34.90
CA TYR A 114 61.66 10.26 -35.56
C TYR A 114 62.56 9.55 -34.54
N ASN A 115 62.44 8.22 -34.46
CA ASN A 115 63.39 7.40 -33.71
C ASN A 115 64.45 6.86 -34.67
N ARG A 116 65.70 7.29 -34.45
CA ARG A 116 66.82 7.00 -35.36
C ARG A 116 66.85 5.51 -35.68
N THR A 117 67.00 5.21 -36.97
CA THR A 117 67.16 3.84 -37.53
C THR A 117 65.98 2.88 -37.38
N THR A 118 64.96 3.20 -36.56
CA THR A 118 63.96 2.22 -36.10
C THR A 118 62.51 2.60 -36.38
N GLN A 119 62.16 3.90 -36.33
CA GLN A 119 60.77 4.35 -36.51
C GLN A 119 60.69 5.71 -37.20
N ILE A 120 59.81 5.80 -38.19
CA ILE A 120 59.44 7.05 -38.87
C ILE A 120 57.94 7.28 -38.66
N VAL A 121 57.56 8.44 -38.16
CA VAL A 121 56.16 8.91 -38.20
C VAL A 121 56.07 10.00 -39.24
N CYS A 122 55.20 9.82 -40.24
CA CYS A 122 55.05 10.78 -41.33
C CYS A 122 53.58 11.02 -41.67
N GLN A 123 53.25 12.21 -42.15
CA GLN A 123 51.92 12.55 -42.63
C GLN A 123 51.83 12.33 -44.14
N VAL A 124 50.91 11.48 -44.58
CA VAL A 124 50.62 11.26 -46.00
C VAL A 124 49.38 12.05 -46.41
N ASP A 125 49.49 12.81 -47.49
CA ASP A 125 48.33 13.47 -48.12
C ASP A 125 47.57 12.50 -49.02
N GLY A 126 46.37 12.90 -49.45
CA GLY A 126 45.48 12.05 -50.21
C GLY A 126 45.83 12.01 -51.71
N PRO A 127 45.41 10.96 -52.45
CA PRO A 127 45.54 10.93 -53.91
C PRO A 127 44.70 11.99 -54.64
N GLY A 128 43.79 12.69 -53.94
CA GLY A 128 42.91 13.72 -54.52
C GLY A 128 41.73 13.16 -55.33
N THR A 129 41.70 11.85 -55.56
CA THR A 129 40.63 11.12 -56.25
C THR A 129 40.00 10.09 -55.32
N ARG A 130 38.71 9.79 -55.51
CA ARG A 130 37.98 8.75 -54.76
C ARG A 130 38.27 7.32 -55.25
N GLU A 131 39.08 7.16 -56.28
CA GLU A 131 39.46 5.85 -56.81
C GLU A 131 40.31 5.09 -55.79
N LEU A 132 40.04 3.78 -55.67
CA LEU A 132 40.82 2.90 -54.81
C LEU A 132 42.28 2.93 -55.26
N ARG A 133 43.15 3.40 -54.38
CA ARG A 133 44.59 3.43 -54.60
C ARG A 133 45.27 2.63 -53.52
N GLU A 134 46.00 1.60 -53.94
CA GLU A 134 46.79 0.77 -53.06
C GLU A 134 48.24 0.70 -53.52
N GLY A 135 49.14 0.53 -52.56
CA GLY A 135 50.54 0.31 -52.87
C GLY A 135 51.39 0.20 -51.62
N PRO A 136 52.65 -0.21 -51.78
CA PRO A 136 53.54 -0.41 -50.65
C PRO A 136 53.98 0.91 -50.04
N VAL A 137 54.42 0.85 -48.79
CA VAL A 137 55.23 1.88 -48.15
C VAL A 137 56.67 1.69 -48.62
N ILE A 138 57.28 2.76 -49.12
CA ILE A 138 58.65 2.78 -49.65
C ILE A 138 59.46 3.80 -48.85
N VAL A 139 60.58 3.35 -48.30
CA VAL A 139 61.58 4.22 -47.67
C VAL A 139 62.84 4.16 -48.52
N LYS A 140 63.23 5.29 -49.08
CA LYS A 140 64.46 5.46 -49.85
C LYS A 140 65.45 6.28 -49.05
N ILE A 141 66.66 5.73 -48.88
CA ILE A 141 67.78 6.37 -48.18
C ILE A 141 68.95 6.36 -49.15
N GLU A 142 69.32 7.52 -49.67
CA GLU A 142 70.30 7.64 -50.76
C GLU A 142 69.98 6.69 -51.94
N ASP A 143 70.84 5.72 -52.22
CA ASP A 143 70.66 4.73 -53.29
C ASP A 143 69.92 3.46 -52.85
N PHE A 144 69.66 3.29 -51.55
CA PHE A 144 69.04 2.09 -51.00
C PHE A 144 67.52 2.25 -50.84
N ARG A 145 66.78 1.17 -51.11
CA ARG A 145 65.31 1.18 -51.12
C ARG A 145 64.74 0.01 -50.32
N GLY A 146 63.84 0.33 -49.40
CA GLY A 146 63.04 -0.61 -48.62
C GLY A 146 61.58 -0.54 -49.02
N GLN A 147 60.91 -1.70 -49.03
CA GLN A 147 59.49 -1.81 -49.36
C GLN A 147 58.78 -2.65 -48.29
N SER A 148 57.59 -2.23 -47.89
CA SER A 148 56.75 -3.00 -46.97
C SER A 148 56.18 -4.26 -47.63
N LYS A 149 55.96 -5.30 -46.83
CA LYS A 149 55.30 -6.55 -47.28
C LYS A 149 53.82 -6.33 -47.58
N ASP A 150 53.14 -5.57 -46.71
CA ASP A 150 51.73 -5.22 -46.91
C ASP A 150 51.59 -3.90 -47.68
N ASN A 151 50.47 -3.76 -48.37
CA ASN A 151 50.09 -2.51 -49.02
C ASN A 151 49.31 -1.59 -48.08
N TYR A 152 49.55 -0.29 -48.22
CA TYR A 152 48.69 0.75 -47.67
C TYR A 152 47.57 1.05 -48.67
N GLN A 153 46.36 1.28 -48.17
CA GLN A 153 45.18 1.53 -49.00
C GLN A 153 44.53 2.88 -48.69
N PHE A 154 44.30 3.69 -49.73
CA PHE A 154 43.42 4.85 -49.67
C PHE A 154 41.99 4.41 -49.94
N VAL A 155 41.11 4.64 -48.98
CA VAL A 155 39.72 4.15 -48.98
C VAL A 155 38.75 5.30 -48.74
N ASP A 156 37.48 5.07 -49.05
CA ASP A 156 36.38 5.98 -48.70
C ASP A 156 35.58 5.37 -47.55
N PRO A 157 35.71 5.89 -46.31
CA PRO A 157 34.93 5.40 -45.18
C PRO A 157 33.44 5.67 -45.37
N VAL A 158 32.60 4.67 -45.16
CA VAL A 158 31.14 4.79 -45.34
C VAL A 158 30.41 4.31 -44.09
N ILE A 159 29.54 5.16 -43.55
CA ILE A 159 28.65 4.82 -42.44
C ILE A 159 27.37 4.19 -43.03
N ARG A 160 27.03 2.97 -42.60
CA ARG A 160 25.85 2.23 -43.08
C ARG A 160 24.68 2.28 -42.10
N SER A 161 24.93 2.11 -40.81
CA SER A 161 23.87 2.20 -39.80
C SER A 161 24.42 2.56 -38.42
N ILE A 162 23.51 3.00 -37.55
CA ILE A 162 23.79 3.28 -36.14
C ILE A 162 22.76 2.57 -35.27
N TYR A 163 23.20 2.05 -34.13
CA TYR A 163 22.31 1.41 -33.15
C TYR A 163 22.89 1.57 -31.73
N PRO A 164 22.08 1.88 -30.70
CA PRO A 164 20.67 2.27 -30.75
C PRO A 164 20.43 3.66 -31.36
N LEU A 165 19.18 3.95 -31.75
CA LEU A 165 18.78 5.26 -32.30
C LEU A 165 18.37 6.29 -31.24
N GLN A 166 18.31 5.88 -29.97
CA GLN A 166 17.81 6.72 -28.89
C GLN A 166 18.59 6.43 -27.61
N GLY A 167 18.71 7.42 -26.73
CA GLY A 167 19.29 7.27 -25.39
C GLY A 167 19.11 8.49 -24.50
N PRO A 168 19.42 8.39 -23.19
CA PRO A 168 19.17 9.42 -22.19
C PRO A 168 19.95 10.71 -22.45
N ARG A 169 19.36 11.83 -22.04
CA ARG A 169 19.96 13.16 -22.08
C ARG A 169 21.26 13.25 -21.27
N SER A 170 21.40 12.47 -20.19
CA SER A 170 22.64 12.35 -19.42
C SER A 170 23.83 11.79 -20.24
N GLY A 171 23.57 11.20 -21.41
CA GLY A 171 24.58 10.54 -22.23
C GLY A 171 25.07 9.23 -21.61
N GLY A 172 26.17 8.69 -22.15
CA GLY A 172 26.75 7.42 -21.72
C GLY A 172 26.31 6.21 -22.54
N THR A 173 25.40 6.38 -23.50
CA THR A 173 24.94 5.30 -24.37
C THR A 173 26.06 4.85 -25.30
N ILE A 174 26.31 3.54 -25.35
CA ILE A 174 27.25 2.93 -26.30
C ILE A 174 26.56 2.80 -27.66
N LEU A 175 27.02 3.59 -28.63
CA LEU A 175 26.60 3.53 -30.02
C LEU A 175 27.47 2.56 -30.81
N HIS A 176 26.80 1.63 -31.49
CA HIS A 176 27.35 0.73 -32.50
C HIS A 176 27.17 1.36 -33.87
N ILE A 177 28.27 1.76 -34.49
CA ILE A 177 28.29 2.39 -35.80
C ILE A 177 28.82 1.37 -36.79
N THR A 178 27.96 0.83 -37.65
CA THR A 178 28.37 -0.12 -38.68
C THR A 178 28.65 0.61 -39.99
N GLY A 179 29.65 0.14 -40.72
CA GLY A 179 30.10 0.79 -41.94
C GLY A 179 31.14 -0.01 -42.69
N ALA A 180 31.84 0.66 -43.61
CA ALA A 180 32.99 0.12 -44.31
C ALA A 180 34.19 1.03 -44.07
N HIS A 181 35.35 0.42 -43.83
CA HIS A 181 36.61 1.11 -43.56
C HIS A 181 36.55 2.07 -42.36
N MET A 182 35.85 1.67 -41.30
CA MET A 182 35.67 2.48 -40.11
C MET A 182 36.97 2.74 -39.35
N ASN A 183 38.01 1.91 -39.56
CA ASN A 183 39.34 2.07 -39.00
C ASN A 183 40.33 2.83 -39.91
N ALA A 184 39.85 3.50 -40.96
CA ALA A 184 40.71 4.25 -41.86
C ALA A 184 41.20 5.55 -41.22
N GLY A 185 42.52 5.71 -41.17
CA GLY A 185 43.16 6.92 -40.66
C GLY A 185 43.79 6.77 -39.28
N SER A 186 44.47 7.83 -38.86
CA SER A 186 45.25 7.86 -37.63
C SER A 186 44.51 8.52 -36.46
N ARG A 187 43.59 9.43 -36.76
CA ARG A 187 42.72 10.12 -35.82
C ARG A 187 41.28 9.99 -36.29
N ILE A 188 40.46 9.32 -35.49
CA ILE A 188 39.04 9.08 -35.76
C ILE A 188 38.24 9.72 -34.62
N GLU A 189 37.34 10.62 -34.97
CA GLU A 189 36.48 11.36 -34.03
C GLU A 189 35.02 11.20 -34.45
N ALA A 190 34.10 11.09 -33.50
CA ALA A 190 32.68 10.95 -33.77
C ALA A 190 31.89 12.02 -33.00
N PHE A 191 30.80 12.50 -33.59
CA PHE A 191 29.95 13.56 -33.07
C PHE A 191 28.49 13.28 -33.40
N ILE A 192 27.58 13.68 -32.52
CA ILE A 192 26.15 13.76 -32.77
C ILE A 192 25.81 15.24 -32.87
N ASP A 193 25.66 15.75 -34.09
CA ASP A 193 25.76 17.18 -34.42
C ASP A 193 27.05 17.82 -33.83
N GLU A 194 26.89 18.56 -32.73
CA GLU A 194 27.95 19.30 -32.02
C GLU A 194 28.45 18.55 -30.77
N LEU A 195 27.73 17.50 -30.35
CA LEU A 195 28.00 16.76 -29.12
C LEU A 195 29.03 15.64 -29.38
N PRO A 196 30.16 15.60 -28.66
CA PRO A 196 31.20 14.60 -28.91
C PRO A 196 30.74 13.18 -28.52
N CYS A 197 30.97 12.21 -29.41
CA CYS A 197 30.84 10.78 -29.12
C CYS A 197 32.24 10.16 -28.96
N ARG A 198 32.61 9.81 -27.73
CA ARG A 198 33.96 9.33 -27.42
C ARG A 198 34.14 7.89 -27.91
N ILE A 199 35.02 7.70 -28.90
CA ILE A 199 35.30 6.37 -29.45
C ILE A 199 35.97 5.47 -28.41
N ILE A 200 35.45 4.26 -28.24
CA ILE A 200 36.00 3.19 -27.39
C ILE A 200 36.92 2.28 -28.23
N SER A 201 36.40 1.81 -29.37
CA SER A 201 37.10 0.88 -30.25
C SER A 201 36.63 1.05 -31.68
N VAL A 202 37.51 0.69 -32.62
CA VAL A 202 37.28 0.79 -34.05
C VAL A 202 37.85 -0.44 -34.74
N GLU A 203 37.00 -1.11 -35.50
CA GLU A 203 37.26 -2.25 -36.36
C GLU A 203 36.96 -1.87 -37.81
N PRO A 204 37.32 -2.68 -38.83
CA PRO A 204 37.07 -2.33 -40.23
C PRO A 204 35.60 -2.05 -40.58
N GLU A 205 34.65 -2.74 -39.95
CA GLU A 205 33.22 -2.62 -40.24
C GLU A 205 32.39 -2.04 -39.09
N LEU A 206 33.01 -1.81 -37.93
CA LEU A 206 32.30 -1.44 -36.70
C LEU A 206 33.11 -0.43 -35.88
N ALA A 207 32.45 0.60 -35.38
CA ALA A 207 33.01 1.51 -34.39
C ALA A 207 32.07 1.61 -33.19
N HIS A 208 32.63 1.62 -31.98
CA HIS A 208 31.89 1.85 -30.75
C HIS A 208 32.22 3.23 -30.21
N CYS A 209 31.21 4.05 -29.90
CA CYS A 209 31.41 5.34 -29.25
C CYS A 209 30.41 5.57 -28.11
N VAL A 210 30.80 6.37 -27.11
CA VAL A 210 29.95 6.74 -25.97
C VAL A 210 29.44 8.16 -26.17
N THR A 211 28.12 8.33 -26.14
CA THR A 211 27.48 9.66 -26.30
C THR A 211 27.79 10.58 -25.12
N SER A 212 27.99 11.88 -25.38
CA SER A 212 28.05 12.89 -24.34
C SER A 212 26.66 13.32 -23.88
N ALA A 213 26.60 14.01 -22.74
CA ALA A 213 25.36 14.63 -22.25
C ALA A 213 24.86 15.74 -23.20
N SER A 214 23.55 15.92 -23.24
CA SER A 214 22.84 17.01 -23.92
C SER A 214 22.11 17.86 -22.88
N ASP A 215 21.95 19.16 -23.10
CA ASP A 215 21.21 20.01 -22.14
C ASP A 215 19.69 19.91 -22.33
N ARG A 216 19.24 19.44 -23.49
CA ARG A 216 17.82 19.33 -23.87
C ARG A 216 17.56 18.08 -24.70
N GLN A 217 16.29 17.71 -24.81
CA GLN A 217 15.87 16.74 -25.81
C GLN A 217 16.14 17.30 -27.21
N ARG A 218 16.82 16.51 -28.03
CA ARG A 218 17.18 16.89 -29.40
C ARG A 218 17.42 15.64 -30.24
N MET A 219 17.18 15.78 -31.53
CA MET A 219 17.65 14.83 -32.53
C MET A 219 18.90 15.39 -33.19
N GLY A 220 19.88 14.53 -33.47
CA GLY A 220 21.12 14.91 -34.14
C GLY A 220 21.62 13.86 -35.12
N LYS A 221 22.40 14.31 -36.11
CA LYS A 221 23.02 13.44 -37.10
C LYS A 221 24.37 12.94 -36.59
N LEU A 222 24.66 11.66 -36.80
CA LEU A 222 26.02 11.15 -36.57
C LEU A 222 26.95 11.69 -37.66
N MET A 223 28.05 12.31 -37.24
CA MET A 223 29.16 12.72 -38.08
C MET A 223 30.43 12.08 -37.55
N MET A 224 31.17 11.39 -38.42
CA MET A 224 32.51 10.89 -38.12
C MET A 224 33.55 11.62 -38.95
N LYS A 225 34.68 11.90 -38.32
CA LYS A 225 35.84 12.54 -38.92
C LYS A 225 37.01 11.57 -38.91
N PHE A 226 37.47 11.23 -40.11
CA PHE A 226 38.63 10.38 -40.38
C PHE A 226 39.75 11.30 -40.87
N ASP A 227 40.72 11.65 -40.02
CA ASP A 227 41.77 12.64 -40.31
C ASP A 227 41.23 13.95 -40.94
N LYS A 228 41.45 14.21 -42.24
CA LYS A 228 40.91 15.39 -42.97
C LYS A 228 39.51 15.15 -43.59
N GLY A 229 39.05 13.90 -43.69
CA GLY A 229 37.77 13.54 -44.27
C GLY A 229 36.64 13.53 -43.23
N SER A 230 35.46 14.02 -43.60
CA SER A 230 34.26 13.97 -42.76
C SER A 230 33.13 13.23 -43.47
N ARG A 231 32.41 12.39 -42.73
CA ARG A 231 31.28 11.57 -43.20
C ARG A 231 30.10 11.77 -42.27
N THR A 232 29.00 12.26 -42.81
CA THR A 232 27.73 12.42 -42.09
C THR A 232 26.79 11.29 -42.51
N PHE A 233 26.17 10.65 -41.53
CA PHE A 233 25.15 9.64 -41.77
C PHE A 233 23.80 10.31 -42.05
N GLU A 234 23.29 10.14 -43.27
CA GLU A 234 22.02 10.73 -43.74
C GLU A 234 20.80 9.83 -43.54
N GLY A 235 20.97 8.62 -42.97
CA GLY A 235 19.88 7.67 -42.78
C GLY A 235 18.93 8.08 -41.65
N SER A 236 19.31 7.74 -40.42
CA SER A 236 18.49 7.96 -39.22
C SER A 236 19.17 8.92 -38.25
N LEU A 237 18.35 9.71 -37.56
CA LEU A 237 18.80 10.62 -36.50
C LEU A 237 18.90 9.87 -35.17
N TYR A 238 19.88 10.24 -34.34
CA TYR A 238 19.94 9.81 -32.95
C TYR A 238 19.16 10.80 -32.08
N GLU A 239 18.29 10.28 -31.21
CA GLU A 239 17.42 11.08 -30.34
C GLU A 239 17.88 11.01 -28.88
N TYR A 240 18.14 12.18 -28.31
CA TYR A 240 18.29 12.35 -26.87
C TYR A 240 16.92 12.50 -26.21
N VAL A 241 16.53 11.51 -25.42
CA VAL A 241 15.27 11.45 -24.68
C VAL A 241 15.47 11.80 -23.20
N ASP A 242 14.39 11.97 -22.44
CA ASP A 242 14.51 12.23 -21.00
C ASP A 242 15.08 11.02 -20.25
N ASP A 243 15.84 11.30 -19.19
CA ASP A 243 16.51 10.28 -18.38
C ASP A 243 15.49 9.31 -17.73
N PRO A 244 15.85 8.03 -17.56
CA PRO A 244 15.04 7.06 -16.84
C PRO A 244 14.87 7.44 -15.37
N THR A 245 13.68 7.17 -14.81
CA THR A 245 13.38 7.36 -13.39
C THR A 245 12.86 6.07 -12.78
N ILE A 246 13.31 5.75 -11.56
CA ILE A 246 12.83 4.59 -10.81
C ILE A 246 11.81 5.06 -9.77
N GLU A 247 10.60 4.48 -9.80
CA GLU A 247 9.51 4.78 -8.87
C GLU A 247 9.46 3.74 -7.74
N SER A 248 9.58 2.46 -8.06
CA SER A 248 9.64 1.39 -7.06
C SER A 248 10.49 0.19 -7.49
N VAL A 249 11.03 -0.51 -6.50
CA VAL A 249 11.87 -1.71 -6.67
C VAL A 249 11.41 -2.74 -5.64
N GLU A 250 10.91 -3.87 -6.09
CA GLU A 250 10.23 -4.86 -5.25
C GLU A 250 10.63 -6.28 -5.64
N SER A 251 10.88 -7.16 -4.68
CA SER A 251 11.02 -8.60 -4.96
C SER A 251 9.66 -9.30 -4.77
N GLY A 252 9.17 -10.01 -5.79
CA GLY A 252 7.95 -10.82 -5.74
C GLY A 252 6.74 -10.32 -6.54
N ILE A 253 5.68 -11.14 -6.59
CA ILE A 253 4.43 -10.85 -7.33
C ILE A 253 3.60 -9.76 -6.62
N GLN A 254 2.84 -8.99 -7.40
CA GLN A 254 1.90 -7.94 -6.95
C GLN A 254 0.66 -8.48 -6.20
N SER A 255 0.87 -9.29 -5.15
CA SER A 255 -0.21 -9.86 -4.33
C SER A 255 -0.02 -9.41 -2.87
N GLY A 256 -0.61 -8.28 -2.48
CA GLY A 256 -0.76 -7.92 -1.06
C GLY A 256 -0.11 -6.59 -0.60
N GLN A 257 -0.85 -5.86 0.23
CA GLN A 257 -0.55 -4.54 0.80
C GLN A 257 0.51 -4.62 1.93
N GLY A 258 1.76 -4.37 1.59
CA GLY A 258 2.86 -4.07 2.51
C GLY A 258 3.89 -3.16 1.83
N VAL A 259 4.72 -2.44 2.60
CA VAL A 259 5.87 -1.70 2.03
C VAL A 259 6.85 -2.74 1.50
N LYS A 260 7.05 -2.76 0.18
CA LYS A 260 7.85 -3.79 -0.49
C LYS A 260 9.27 -3.28 -0.70
N PHE A 261 10.20 -3.97 -0.08
CA PHE A 261 11.64 -3.73 -0.23
C PHE A 261 12.23 -4.76 -1.20
N PRO A 262 13.29 -4.44 -1.94
CA PRO A 262 14.04 -5.44 -2.68
C PRO A 262 14.75 -6.38 -1.72
N LYS A 263 14.66 -7.69 -2.01
CA LYS A 263 15.23 -8.78 -1.22
C LYS A 263 16.05 -9.71 -2.10
N GLY A 264 17.10 -10.28 -1.53
CA GLY A 264 17.84 -11.38 -2.16
C GLY A 264 18.77 -12.08 -1.19
N THR A 265 19.50 -13.07 -1.69
CA THR A 265 20.48 -13.86 -0.93
C THR A 265 21.88 -13.70 -1.53
N PRO A 266 22.96 -14.08 -0.80
CA PRO A 266 24.32 -14.05 -1.33
C PRO A 266 24.52 -14.81 -2.63
N ALA A 267 23.86 -15.94 -2.82
CA ALA A 267 23.93 -16.69 -4.08
C ALA A 267 23.33 -15.91 -5.28
N GLY A 268 22.40 -14.98 -5.00
CA GLY A 268 21.72 -14.18 -6.01
C GLY A 268 20.79 -15.00 -6.92
N GLY A 269 20.38 -14.41 -8.04
CA GLY A 269 19.59 -15.09 -9.07
C GLY A 269 18.08 -15.12 -8.84
N THR A 270 17.57 -14.54 -7.76
CA THR A 270 16.12 -14.28 -7.58
C THR A 270 15.68 -13.06 -8.38
N ASN A 271 14.38 -12.98 -8.70
CA ASN A 271 13.84 -11.93 -9.54
C ASN A 271 13.47 -10.68 -8.74
N ILE A 272 13.85 -9.51 -9.27
CA ILE A 272 13.55 -8.19 -8.72
C ILE A 272 12.76 -7.41 -9.77
N ASN A 273 11.57 -6.97 -9.40
CA ASN A 273 10.68 -6.19 -10.24
C ASN A 273 10.97 -4.70 -10.07
N VAL A 274 11.07 -3.97 -11.18
CA VAL A 274 11.38 -2.54 -11.16
C VAL A 274 10.36 -1.78 -11.97
N VAL A 275 9.74 -0.78 -11.35
CA VAL A 275 8.76 0.11 -11.96
C VAL A 275 9.36 1.50 -12.08
N GLY A 276 9.20 2.12 -13.24
CA GLY A 276 9.79 3.41 -13.56
C GLY A 276 9.20 4.06 -14.79
N LYS A 277 9.94 4.99 -15.37
CA LYS A 277 9.63 5.65 -16.66
C LYS A 277 10.88 5.65 -17.53
N ASN A 278 10.68 5.67 -18.84
CA ASN A 278 11.76 5.81 -19.84
C ASN A 278 12.79 4.67 -19.81
N LEU A 279 12.39 3.48 -19.35
CA LEU A 279 13.30 2.34 -19.19
C LEU A 279 13.69 1.70 -20.54
N LEU A 280 12.86 1.84 -21.57
CA LEU A 280 13.07 1.23 -22.89
C LEU A 280 14.23 1.86 -23.70
N TYR A 281 14.63 3.07 -23.31
CA TYR A 281 15.70 3.81 -23.94
C TYR A 281 17.10 3.41 -23.45
N ILE A 282 17.16 2.63 -22.36
CA ILE A 282 18.41 2.06 -21.84
C ILE A 282 18.58 0.65 -22.40
N LYS A 283 19.70 0.40 -23.11
CA LYS A 283 19.92 -0.89 -23.77
C LYS A 283 20.55 -1.94 -22.87
N GLN A 284 21.38 -1.53 -21.91
CA GLN A 284 22.05 -2.45 -20.99
C GLN A 284 21.90 -1.96 -19.53
N PRO A 285 20.68 -2.00 -18.97
CA PRO A 285 20.49 -1.66 -17.57
C PRO A 285 21.07 -2.76 -16.66
N LEU A 286 21.89 -2.35 -15.70
CA LEU A 286 22.42 -3.24 -14.67
C LEU A 286 21.94 -2.79 -13.29
N ILE A 287 21.62 -3.73 -12.42
CA ILE A 287 21.41 -3.46 -10.99
C ILE A 287 22.71 -3.70 -10.25
N TYR A 288 23.05 -2.83 -9.30
CA TYR A 288 24.21 -3.02 -8.43
C TYR A 288 23.84 -2.99 -6.96
N VAL A 289 24.56 -3.78 -6.17
CA VAL A 289 24.48 -3.82 -4.70
C VAL A 289 25.88 -3.61 -4.13
N VAL A 290 25.98 -2.78 -3.09
CA VAL A 290 27.24 -2.49 -2.39
C VAL A 290 27.30 -3.27 -1.09
N TYR A 291 28.20 -4.25 -1.03
CA TYR A 291 28.44 -5.07 0.16
C TYR A 291 29.89 -4.92 0.63
N LYS A 292 30.09 -4.50 1.89
CA LYS A 292 31.42 -4.25 2.49
C LYS A 292 32.35 -3.40 1.61
N GLY A 293 31.81 -2.37 0.95
CA GLY A 293 32.55 -1.45 0.09
C GLY A 293 32.87 -1.98 -1.31
N LYS A 294 32.46 -3.21 -1.67
CA LYS A 294 32.59 -3.78 -3.01
C LYS A 294 31.25 -3.78 -3.73
N ARG A 295 31.26 -3.42 -5.02
CA ARG A 295 30.07 -3.42 -5.90
C ARG A 295 29.90 -4.77 -6.59
N TYR A 296 28.68 -5.29 -6.55
CA TYR A 296 28.24 -6.50 -7.24
C TYR A 296 27.14 -6.12 -8.22
N VAL A 297 27.24 -6.56 -9.47
CA VAL A 297 26.33 -6.16 -10.55
C VAL A 297 25.59 -7.37 -11.13
N SER A 298 24.39 -7.13 -11.65
CA SER A 298 23.60 -8.14 -12.36
C SER A 298 22.77 -7.50 -13.47
N GLY A 299 22.38 -8.30 -14.47
CA GLY A 299 21.62 -7.84 -15.62
C GLY A 299 20.12 -7.61 -15.34
N CYS A 300 19.55 -6.63 -16.03
CA CYS A 300 18.11 -6.37 -16.08
C CYS A 300 17.57 -6.51 -17.51
N GLU A 301 16.37 -7.09 -17.62
CA GLU A 301 15.63 -7.24 -18.86
C GLU A 301 14.45 -6.25 -18.88
N VAL A 302 14.45 -5.35 -19.87
CA VAL A 302 13.39 -4.35 -20.02
C VAL A 302 12.21 -4.95 -20.76
N MET A 303 11.06 -5.02 -20.10
CA MET A 303 9.84 -5.59 -20.69
C MET A 303 8.92 -4.51 -21.28
N SER A 304 8.92 -3.31 -20.73
CA SER A 304 8.18 -2.16 -21.24
C SER A 304 8.84 -0.84 -20.84
N ASN A 305 8.32 0.29 -21.33
CA ASN A 305 8.84 1.62 -20.95
C ASN A 305 8.78 1.91 -19.44
N ASN A 306 7.89 1.22 -18.72
CA ASN A 306 7.64 1.46 -17.30
C ASN A 306 7.97 0.27 -16.40
N TYR A 307 8.42 -0.85 -16.97
CA TYR A 307 8.64 -2.09 -16.22
C TYR A 307 9.84 -2.86 -16.75
N MET A 308 10.75 -3.24 -15.85
CA MET A 308 11.85 -4.13 -16.14
C MET A 308 12.04 -5.15 -15.01
N LYS A 309 12.63 -6.29 -15.36
CA LYS A 309 12.90 -7.40 -14.45
C LYS A 309 14.40 -7.58 -14.30
N CYS A 310 14.91 -7.47 -13.08
CA CYS A 310 16.31 -7.61 -12.75
C CYS A 310 16.56 -8.92 -12.01
N THR A 311 17.79 -9.43 -12.09
CA THR A 311 18.22 -10.57 -11.27
C THR A 311 19.05 -10.08 -10.09
N ALA A 312 18.87 -10.68 -8.92
CA ALA A 312 19.65 -10.34 -7.74
C ALA A 312 21.15 -10.65 -7.96
N PRO A 313 22.09 -9.72 -7.67
CA PRO A 313 23.52 -9.95 -7.87
C PRO A 313 24.09 -11.05 -6.97
N THR A 314 25.04 -11.82 -7.49
CA THR A 314 25.80 -12.80 -6.70
C THR A 314 26.90 -12.11 -5.89
N ILE A 315 26.89 -12.28 -4.57
CA ILE A 315 27.82 -11.64 -3.63
C ILE A 315 28.88 -12.67 -3.19
N THR A 316 30.11 -12.50 -3.67
CA THR A 316 31.24 -13.37 -3.30
C THR A 316 31.95 -12.86 -2.04
N GLY A 317 32.25 -13.72 -1.06
CA GLY A 317 33.08 -13.37 0.11
C GLY A 317 32.32 -13.03 1.40
N THR A 318 31.17 -13.66 1.64
CA THR A 318 30.43 -13.60 2.91
C THR A 318 31.20 -14.32 4.01
N SER A 319 31.95 -13.56 4.82
CA SER A 319 32.81 -14.08 5.88
C SER A 319 32.09 -14.39 7.21
N GLY A 320 30.82 -14.80 7.18
CA GLY A 320 30.03 -15.14 8.39
C GLY A 320 28.54 -15.39 8.10
N PRO A 321 27.81 -16.07 9.00
CA PRO A 321 26.38 -16.32 8.85
C PRO A 321 25.59 -15.00 8.97
N ILE A 322 24.81 -14.68 7.94
CA ILE A 322 23.87 -13.56 7.96
C ILE A 322 22.73 -13.90 8.93
N ASN A 323 22.38 -12.98 9.82
CA ASN A 323 21.38 -13.22 10.87
C ASN A 323 19.97 -13.42 10.29
N GLU A 324 19.27 -14.45 10.77
CA GLU A 324 17.96 -14.91 10.28
C GLU A 324 16.81 -13.95 10.62
N GLU A 325 16.92 -13.21 11.74
CA GLU A 325 15.87 -12.29 12.22
C GLU A 325 16.13 -10.83 11.82
N HIS A 326 17.40 -10.46 11.60
CA HIS A 326 17.82 -9.10 11.30
C HIS A 326 18.61 -9.08 9.97
N PRO A 327 17.93 -8.95 8.81
CA PRO A 327 18.61 -8.93 7.50
C PRO A 327 19.58 -7.76 7.39
N GLU A 328 20.69 -7.98 6.70
CA GLU A 328 21.69 -6.94 6.48
C GLU A 328 21.17 -5.95 5.43
N GLN A 329 21.11 -4.67 5.80
CA GLN A 329 20.64 -3.61 4.91
C GLN A 329 21.80 -3.08 4.07
N VAL A 330 21.68 -3.20 2.75
CA VAL A 330 22.74 -2.82 1.80
C VAL A 330 22.27 -1.75 0.83
N GLU A 331 23.23 -0.97 0.32
CA GLU A 331 22.96 0.08 -0.66
C GLU A 331 22.83 -0.53 -2.06
N TYR A 332 21.84 -0.07 -2.83
CA TYR A 332 21.67 -0.47 -4.22
C TYR A 332 21.35 0.72 -5.12
N GLY A 333 21.51 0.49 -6.42
CA GLY A 333 21.11 1.41 -7.48
C GLY A 333 21.20 0.73 -8.83
N PHE A 334 21.03 1.52 -9.89
CA PHE A 334 21.15 1.04 -11.26
C PHE A 334 22.26 1.75 -12.01
N GLU A 335 22.90 1.02 -12.90
CA GLU A 335 23.82 1.52 -13.92
C GLU A 335 23.06 1.51 -15.25
N MET A 336 22.65 2.70 -15.67
CA MET A 336 21.84 2.95 -16.87
C MET A 336 22.50 4.09 -17.62
N ASP A 337 23.56 3.77 -18.35
CA ASP A 337 24.45 4.77 -18.97
C ASP A 337 25.02 5.73 -17.91
N ASN A 338 24.98 7.05 -18.14
CA ASN A 338 25.55 8.04 -17.22
C ASN A 338 24.51 8.72 -16.30
N VAL A 339 23.35 8.08 -16.10
CA VAL A 339 22.23 8.64 -15.35
C VAL A 339 22.48 8.50 -13.84
N THR A 340 22.79 9.60 -13.17
CA THR A 340 23.12 9.60 -11.72
C THR A 340 21.88 9.61 -10.81
N SER A 341 20.71 9.94 -11.35
CA SER A 341 19.44 9.97 -10.60
C SER A 341 19.04 8.58 -10.10
N VAL A 342 19.36 7.53 -10.86
CA VAL A 342 19.04 6.12 -10.56
C VAL A 342 20.10 5.41 -9.70
N GLN A 343 21.15 6.13 -9.30
CA GLN A 343 22.18 5.65 -8.38
C GLN A 343 21.81 6.00 -6.92
N ASN A 344 22.26 5.16 -5.98
CA ASN A 344 22.10 5.32 -4.53
C ASN A 344 20.62 5.46 -4.11
N LEU A 345 19.79 4.52 -4.55
CA LEU A 345 18.33 4.57 -4.39
C LEU A 345 17.88 4.25 -2.95
N SER A 346 18.68 3.50 -2.18
CA SER A 346 18.31 3.14 -0.80
C SER A 346 17.96 4.36 0.06
N ARG A 347 18.71 5.46 -0.09
CA ARG A 347 18.46 6.72 0.64
C ARG A 347 17.38 7.58 0.00
N LYS A 348 17.33 7.62 -1.34
CA LYS A 348 16.38 8.47 -2.09
C LYS A 348 14.93 7.99 -1.96
N LEU A 349 14.72 6.66 -1.97
CA LEU A 349 13.40 6.03 -1.88
C LEU A 349 13.06 5.55 -0.47
N ASN A 350 13.95 5.73 0.51
CA ASN A 350 13.84 5.16 1.86
C ASN A 350 13.50 3.66 1.85
N SER A 351 14.11 2.93 0.92
CA SER A 351 13.85 1.50 0.65
C SER A 351 15.19 0.78 0.62
N PRO A 352 15.68 0.19 1.72
CA PRO A 352 16.95 -0.55 1.73
C PRO A 352 16.80 -1.92 1.04
N TYR A 353 17.88 -2.41 0.44
CA TYR A 353 17.93 -3.81 -0.03
C TYR A 353 18.20 -4.73 1.15
N LEU A 354 17.36 -5.74 1.33
CA LEU A 354 17.43 -6.68 2.45
C LEU A 354 18.13 -7.96 2.01
N LEU A 355 19.32 -8.21 2.58
CA LEU A 355 20.09 -9.41 2.33
C LEU A 355 19.80 -10.47 3.41
N TYR A 356 19.29 -11.63 2.98
CA TYR A 356 18.96 -12.78 3.82
C TYR A 356 19.95 -13.94 3.59
N PRO A 357 20.09 -14.89 4.54
CA PRO A 357 20.86 -16.11 4.31
C PRO A 357 20.29 -16.93 3.14
N ASP A 358 21.15 -17.73 2.50
CA ASP A 358 20.73 -18.66 1.44
C ASP A 358 19.82 -19.77 2.01
N PRO A 359 18.76 -20.18 1.30
CA PRO A 359 17.86 -21.24 1.76
C PRO A 359 18.56 -22.59 1.83
N ILE A 360 18.17 -23.42 2.80
CA ILE A 360 18.70 -24.77 2.99
C ILE A 360 17.58 -25.77 2.76
N TYR A 361 17.79 -26.75 1.87
CA TYR A 361 16.85 -27.85 1.68
C TYR A 361 17.40 -29.14 2.29
N GLU A 362 16.57 -29.82 3.06
CA GLU A 362 16.93 -31.08 3.71
C GLU A 362 16.66 -32.26 2.76
N PRO A 363 17.59 -33.23 2.65
CA PRO A 363 17.36 -34.45 1.88
C PRO A 363 16.29 -35.33 2.54
N PHE A 364 15.74 -36.28 1.78
CA PHE A 364 14.82 -37.26 2.34
C PHE A 364 15.50 -38.13 3.40
N GLY A 365 14.78 -38.46 4.49
CA GLY A 365 15.31 -39.31 5.57
C GLY A 365 15.61 -40.76 5.16
N GLU A 366 15.07 -41.20 4.01
CA GLU A 366 15.37 -42.47 3.34
C GLU A 366 15.87 -42.15 1.91
N GLU A 367 16.87 -42.86 1.38
CA GLU A 367 17.41 -42.61 0.02
C GLU A 367 16.35 -42.69 -1.08
N ILE A 368 15.29 -43.49 -0.87
CA ILE A 368 14.15 -43.66 -1.76
C ILE A 368 12.87 -43.35 -0.99
N LYS A 369 12.15 -42.30 -1.39
CA LYS A 369 10.85 -41.92 -0.81
C LYS A 369 9.71 -42.49 -1.64
N TYR A 370 8.81 -43.23 -1.00
CA TYR A 370 7.62 -43.79 -1.66
C TYR A 370 6.48 -42.77 -1.68
N TYR A 371 6.00 -42.42 -2.87
CA TYR A 371 4.94 -41.44 -3.07
C TYR A 371 3.54 -42.09 -3.02
N LYS A 372 2.68 -41.62 -2.11
CA LYS A 372 1.29 -42.11 -1.94
C LYS A 372 0.21 -41.02 -1.84
N ASN A 373 0.59 -39.77 -1.59
CA ASN A 373 -0.33 -38.65 -1.39
C ASN A 373 -0.45 -37.82 -2.68
N ASP A 374 -1.35 -36.83 -2.76
CA ASP A 374 -1.46 -35.93 -3.92
C ASP A 374 -0.38 -34.82 -3.98
N TYR A 375 0.44 -34.69 -2.92
CA TYR A 375 1.44 -33.63 -2.78
C TYR A 375 2.77 -34.18 -2.22
N LEU A 376 3.88 -33.66 -2.75
CA LEU A 376 5.25 -33.91 -2.29
C LEU A 376 5.72 -32.75 -1.41
N THR A 377 6.06 -33.07 -0.16
CA THR A 377 6.64 -32.11 0.80
C THR A 377 8.15 -32.30 0.93
N ILE A 378 8.89 -31.20 0.81
CA ILE A 378 10.34 -31.08 0.97
C ILE A 378 10.61 -30.13 2.14
N ASN A 379 11.36 -30.61 3.15
CA ASN A 379 11.71 -29.81 4.32
C ASN A 379 12.94 -28.94 4.05
N GLY A 380 13.08 -27.85 4.80
CA GLY A 380 14.20 -26.94 4.69
C GLY A 380 14.15 -25.82 5.73
N GLN A 381 15.00 -24.82 5.56
CA GLN A 381 15.09 -23.64 6.41
C GLN A 381 15.25 -22.39 5.54
N HIS A 382 14.59 -21.31 5.95
CA HIS A 382 14.62 -19.98 5.29
C HIS A 382 14.06 -19.92 3.87
N LEU A 383 13.16 -20.83 3.51
CA LEU A 383 12.69 -20.99 2.12
C LEU A 383 11.83 -19.81 1.61
N ASP A 384 11.12 -19.10 2.49
CA ASP A 384 10.17 -18.02 2.17
C ASP A 384 10.72 -16.59 2.43
N ARG A 385 11.97 -16.46 2.86
CA ARG A 385 12.54 -15.16 3.30
C ARG A 385 12.88 -14.25 2.13
N ALA A 386 13.63 -14.79 1.16
CA ALA A 386 14.13 -14.07 -0.01
C ALA A 386 13.66 -14.66 -1.35
N SER A 387 12.95 -15.79 -1.31
CA SER A 387 12.45 -16.51 -2.49
C SER A 387 10.94 -16.71 -2.39
N GLN A 388 10.26 -16.70 -3.54
CA GLN A 388 8.82 -16.98 -3.66
C GLN A 388 8.58 -18.23 -4.51
N GLU A 389 7.33 -18.69 -4.58
CA GLU A 389 6.92 -19.86 -5.39
C GLU A 389 7.39 -19.75 -6.85
N SER A 390 7.32 -18.55 -7.45
CA SER A 390 7.79 -18.30 -8.82
C SER A 390 9.31 -18.36 -9.00
N ASP A 391 10.07 -18.27 -7.91
CA ASP A 391 11.53 -18.31 -7.93
C ASP A 391 12.07 -19.72 -7.65
N VAL A 392 11.19 -20.71 -7.39
CA VAL A 392 11.59 -22.09 -7.07
C VAL A 392 11.04 -23.08 -8.10
N ILE A 393 11.93 -23.85 -8.73
CA ILE A 393 11.60 -24.90 -9.68
C ILE A 393 12.00 -26.24 -9.09
N VAL A 394 11.04 -27.16 -8.96
CA VAL A 394 11.29 -28.53 -8.49
C VAL A 394 11.19 -29.50 -9.67
N ARG A 395 12.27 -30.25 -9.91
CA ARG A 395 12.37 -31.27 -10.96
C ARG A 395 12.43 -32.67 -10.36
N ILE A 396 11.75 -33.61 -11.02
CA ILE A 396 11.73 -35.04 -10.70
C ILE A 396 12.10 -35.78 -11.99
N GLY A 397 13.37 -36.18 -12.14
CA GLY A 397 13.92 -36.65 -13.43
C GLY A 397 13.71 -35.61 -14.54
N ILE A 398 13.01 -36.00 -15.62
CA ILE A 398 12.59 -35.09 -16.71
C ILE A 398 11.30 -34.31 -16.43
N GLY A 399 10.54 -34.69 -15.38
CA GLY A 399 9.25 -34.09 -15.04
C GLY A 399 9.37 -32.86 -14.14
N TYR A 400 8.40 -31.94 -14.24
CA TYR A 400 8.28 -30.79 -13.35
C TYR A 400 7.27 -31.07 -12.23
N CYS A 401 7.61 -30.70 -11.00
CA CYS A 401 6.69 -30.70 -9.86
C CYS A 401 6.15 -29.28 -9.69
N ASN A 402 4.84 -29.10 -9.86
CA ASN A 402 4.25 -27.75 -9.80
C ASN A 402 4.21 -27.28 -8.34
N VAL A 403 5.00 -26.27 -8.00
CA VAL A 403 5.10 -25.75 -6.62
C VAL A 403 3.78 -25.08 -6.24
N THR A 404 3.17 -25.53 -5.14
CA THR A 404 1.86 -25.04 -4.69
C THR A 404 1.97 -24.11 -3.49
N SER A 405 3.01 -24.28 -2.67
CA SER A 405 3.28 -23.39 -1.55
C SER A 405 4.73 -23.48 -1.09
N VAL A 406 5.28 -22.34 -0.68
CA VAL A 406 6.59 -22.26 -0.01
C VAL A 406 6.39 -21.59 1.35
N SER A 407 6.70 -22.31 2.41
CA SER A 407 6.69 -21.82 3.80
C SER A 407 8.12 -21.75 4.34
N ARG A 408 8.33 -21.08 5.47
CA ARG A 408 9.66 -20.94 6.10
C ARG A 408 10.44 -22.24 6.26
N LEU A 409 9.75 -23.36 6.51
CA LEU A 409 10.37 -24.67 6.81
C LEU A 409 10.07 -25.75 5.78
N GLN A 410 9.09 -25.56 4.89
CA GLN A 410 8.62 -26.62 3.99
C GLN A 410 8.15 -26.06 2.66
N LEU A 411 8.52 -26.74 1.58
CA LEU A 411 8.01 -26.55 0.23
C LEU A 411 7.08 -27.70 -0.12
N THR A 412 5.90 -27.38 -0.69
CA THR A 412 4.96 -28.37 -1.20
C THR A 412 4.79 -28.21 -2.70
N CYS A 413 4.87 -29.31 -3.44
CA CYS A 413 4.65 -29.33 -4.88
C CYS A 413 3.81 -30.55 -5.30
N ARG A 414 3.13 -30.44 -6.44
CA ARG A 414 2.35 -31.53 -7.03
C ARG A 414 3.17 -32.23 -8.12
N PRO A 415 3.60 -33.48 -7.91
CA PRO A 415 4.39 -34.21 -8.90
C PRO A 415 3.51 -34.77 -10.04
N PRO A 416 4.11 -35.21 -11.15
CA PRO A 416 3.40 -35.82 -12.27
C PRO A 416 2.61 -37.08 -11.87
N ALA A 417 1.52 -37.38 -12.58
CA ALA A 417 0.66 -38.53 -12.28
C ALA A 417 1.31 -39.89 -12.58
N GLU A 418 2.26 -39.93 -13.53
CA GLU A 418 3.05 -41.11 -13.88
C GLU A 418 4.53 -40.83 -13.61
N GLN A 419 5.29 -41.87 -13.22
CA GLN A 419 6.70 -41.74 -12.87
C GLN A 419 7.53 -41.32 -14.11
N PRO A 420 8.18 -40.14 -14.10
CA PRO A 420 9.00 -39.68 -15.22
C PRO A 420 10.34 -40.43 -15.29
N LEU A 421 10.91 -40.53 -16.50
CA LEU A 421 12.26 -41.08 -16.74
C LEU A 421 13.36 -40.18 -16.16
N ASN A 422 14.52 -40.75 -15.80
CA ASN A 422 15.62 -40.00 -15.18
C ASN A 422 16.39 -39.13 -16.19
N SER A 423 16.60 -39.60 -17.43
CA SER A 423 17.26 -38.84 -18.51
C SER A 423 16.75 -39.22 -19.91
N LEU A 424 17.00 -38.34 -20.89
CA LEU A 424 16.88 -38.60 -22.34
C LEU A 424 18.30 -38.81 -22.92
N SER A 425 19.04 -39.79 -22.40
CA SER A 425 20.32 -40.20 -22.99
C SER A 425 20.12 -41.46 -23.81
N ASP A 426 20.41 -41.37 -25.11
CA ASP A 426 20.33 -42.43 -26.14
C ASP A 426 21.37 -43.57 -25.96
N ASP A 427 21.72 -43.93 -24.72
CA ASP A 427 22.58 -45.08 -24.46
C ASP A 427 21.73 -46.20 -23.86
N GLU A 428 21.25 -47.07 -24.76
CA GLU A 428 20.67 -48.37 -24.45
C GLU A 428 21.71 -49.26 -23.75
N GLU A 429 21.63 -49.39 -22.43
CA GLU A 429 22.08 -50.61 -21.75
C GLU A 429 20.97 -51.13 -20.83
N GLU A 430 20.50 -52.34 -21.14
CA GLU A 430 19.55 -53.12 -20.37
C GLU A 430 20.08 -53.35 -18.95
N GLY A 431 19.59 -52.59 -17.97
CA GLY A 431 19.95 -52.84 -16.58
C GLY A 431 19.39 -51.82 -15.59
N SER A 432 18.25 -52.15 -15.00
CA SER A 432 17.56 -51.43 -13.92
C SER A 432 16.87 -50.11 -14.32
N ALA A 433 15.54 -50.08 -14.16
CA ALA A 433 14.78 -48.83 -14.22
C ALA A 433 15.21 -47.94 -13.04
N GLU A 434 16.17 -47.04 -13.27
CA GLU A 434 16.62 -46.09 -12.26
C GLU A 434 15.47 -45.15 -11.87
N LEU A 435 15.23 -45.03 -10.56
CA LEU A 435 14.23 -44.12 -9.99
C LEU A 435 14.63 -42.66 -10.25
N PRO A 436 13.68 -41.76 -10.57
CA PRO A 436 13.97 -40.37 -10.90
C PRO A 436 14.48 -39.57 -9.70
N ASP A 437 15.50 -38.74 -9.95
CA ASP A 437 16.10 -37.84 -8.97
C ASP A 437 15.26 -36.58 -8.73
N VAL A 438 15.08 -36.20 -7.47
CA VAL A 438 14.39 -34.97 -7.06
C VAL A 438 15.42 -33.85 -6.81
N THR A 439 15.34 -32.79 -7.61
CA THR A 439 16.20 -31.60 -7.50
C THR A 439 15.38 -30.33 -7.35
N VAL A 440 15.81 -29.45 -6.44
CA VAL A 440 15.20 -28.13 -6.22
C VAL A 440 16.16 -27.07 -6.72
N ILE A 441 15.66 -26.17 -7.56
CA ILE A 441 16.41 -25.06 -8.15
C ILE A 441 15.78 -23.76 -7.64
N VAL A 442 16.56 -22.91 -6.98
CA VAL A 442 16.11 -21.61 -6.47
C VAL A 442 16.83 -20.49 -7.24
N GLY A 443 16.05 -19.62 -7.87
CA GLY A 443 16.56 -18.65 -8.84
C GLY A 443 17.35 -19.35 -9.95
N ASN A 444 18.39 -18.67 -10.45
CA ASN A 444 19.27 -19.22 -11.48
C ASN A 444 20.54 -19.91 -10.94
N ASN A 445 20.84 -19.78 -9.64
CA ASN A 445 22.18 -20.09 -9.11
C ASN A 445 22.21 -21.20 -8.06
N LEU A 446 21.12 -21.45 -7.33
CA LEU A 446 21.09 -22.46 -6.26
C LEU A 446 20.43 -23.75 -6.75
N LYS A 447 21.13 -24.89 -6.60
CA LYS A 447 20.61 -26.22 -6.93
C LYS A 447 20.86 -27.20 -5.79
N PHE A 448 19.81 -27.86 -5.31
CA PHE A 448 19.81 -28.81 -4.21
C PHE A 448 19.33 -30.18 -4.66
N TYR A 449 20.03 -31.23 -4.25
CA TYR A 449 19.63 -32.63 -4.47
C TYR A 449 18.95 -33.16 -3.20
N ILE A 450 17.75 -33.73 -3.35
CA ILE A 450 16.91 -34.14 -2.21
C ILE A 450 16.87 -35.66 -2.03
N GLY A 451 16.81 -36.44 -3.12
CA GLY A 451 16.76 -37.91 -3.10
C GLY A 451 15.96 -38.51 -4.27
N LYS A 452 15.67 -39.82 -4.23
CA LYS A 452 14.95 -40.55 -5.29
C LYS A 452 13.48 -40.79 -4.94
N LEU A 453 12.59 -40.82 -5.93
CA LEU A 453 11.14 -40.99 -5.74
C LEU A 453 10.61 -42.27 -6.42
N SER A 454 9.83 -43.10 -5.71
CA SER A 454 9.19 -44.31 -6.25
C SER A 454 7.68 -44.29 -6.10
N TYR A 455 6.95 -44.69 -7.16
CA TYR A 455 5.48 -44.70 -7.21
C TYR A 455 4.87 -46.09 -6.93
N SER A 456 5.68 -47.14 -6.72
CA SER A 456 5.22 -48.53 -6.51
C SER A 456 5.29 -48.99 -5.04
N GLN A 457 4.23 -49.63 -4.52
CA GLN A 457 4.19 -50.24 -3.17
C GLN A 457 5.04 -51.53 -3.06
N PRO A 458 5.65 -51.84 -1.91
CA PRO A 458 6.28 -53.14 -1.68
C PRO A 458 5.21 -54.24 -1.54
N ALA A 459 5.31 -55.31 -2.33
CA ALA A 459 4.45 -56.48 -2.24
C ALA A 459 4.75 -57.25 -0.93
N ALA A 460 3.74 -57.37 -0.06
CA ALA A 460 3.83 -58.18 1.15
C ALA A 460 3.90 -59.69 0.78
N LEU A 461 4.98 -60.34 1.19
CA LEU A 461 5.25 -61.76 0.99
C LEU A 461 4.36 -62.60 1.93
N ASN A 462 3.38 -63.31 1.39
CA ASN A 462 2.58 -64.30 2.13
C ASN A 462 3.27 -65.67 2.09
N SER A 463 3.55 -66.27 3.25
CA SER A 463 4.00 -67.67 3.37
C SER A 463 2.89 -68.59 3.92
N PRO A 464 2.81 -69.87 3.52
CA PRO A 464 1.60 -70.68 3.66
C PRO A 464 1.60 -71.68 4.83
N LEU A 465 0.40 -72.22 5.08
CA LEU A 465 -0.03 -73.18 6.10
C LEU A 465 0.84 -74.45 6.27
N THR A 466 0.79 -75.02 7.47
CA THR A 466 0.82 -76.49 7.69
C THR A 466 -0.22 -76.95 8.74
N LYS A 467 -0.90 -78.05 8.41
CA LYS A 467 -2.02 -78.71 9.11
C LYS A 467 -1.51 -79.68 10.20
N THR A 468 -2.34 -80.01 11.22
CA THR A 468 -3.03 -81.34 11.38
C THR A 468 -3.70 -81.57 12.76
N ALA A 469 -4.97 -82.03 12.72
CA ALA A 469 -5.63 -83.10 13.53
C ALA A 469 -5.84 -82.88 15.06
N LEU A 470 -6.90 -83.34 15.77
CA LEU A 470 -8.09 -84.17 15.52
C LEU A 470 -9.07 -84.01 16.73
N TYR A 471 -10.34 -83.73 16.43
CA TYR A 471 -11.64 -83.99 17.11
C TYR A 471 -11.75 -84.42 18.59
N GLY A 472 -12.65 -83.72 19.32
CA GLY A 472 -13.26 -84.20 20.57
C GLY A 472 -14.25 -83.20 21.20
N GLY A 473 -15.28 -82.73 20.48
CA GLY A 473 -16.23 -81.75 21.06
C GLY A 473 -17.39 -81.30 20.16
N ILE A 474 -17.93 -82.17 19.30
CA ILE A 474 -18.85 -81.78 18.23
C ILE A 474 -20.24 -81.28 18.74
N ALA A 475 -20.65 -81.55 19.98
CA ALA A 475 -21.96 -81.09 20.48
C ALA A 475 -21.96 -79.69 21.13
N ILE A 476 -20.82 -79.24 21.67
CA ILE A 476 -20.69 -77.91 22.30
C ILE A 476 -20.27 -76.87 21.25
N ILE A 477 -19.50 -77.30 20.24
CA ILE A 477 -19.06 -76.45 19.13
C ILE A 477 -20.23 -75.99 18.27
N THR A 478 -21.28 -76.79 18.06
CA THR A 478 -22.44 -76.37 17.24
C THR A 478 -23.26 -75.26 17.91
N ILE A 479 -23.39 -75.28 19.25
CA ILE A 479 -24.09 -74.22 20.00
C ILE A 479 -23.21 -72.96 20.09
N LEU A 480 -21.91 -73.10 20.35
CA LEU A 480 -20.97 -71.97 20.35
C LEU A 480 -20.81 -71.35 18.94
N PHE A 481 -20.89 -72.15 17.88
CA PHE A 481 -20.80 -71.65 16.50
C PHE A 481 -22.07 -70.87 16.10
N LEU A 482 -23.25 -71.29 16.55
CA LEU A 482 -24.49 -70.53 16.35
C LEU A 482 -24.49 -69.21 17.14
N VAL A 483 -24.02 -69.23 18.40
CA VAL A 483 -23.85 -68.00 19.19
C VAL A 483 -22.77 -67.10 18.61
N PHE A 484 -21.66 -67.65 18.10
CA PHE A 484 -20.60 -66.92 17.44
C PHE A 484 -21.05 -66.32 16.10
N ILE A 485 -21.87 -67.02 15.32
CA ILE A 485 -22.49 -66.48 14.11
C ILE A 485 -23.47 -65.36 14.48
N ALA A 486 -24.32 -65.54 15.50
CA ALA A 486 -25.22 -64.49 15.95
C ALA A 486 -24.46 -63.26 16.47
N PHE A 487 -23.37 -63.47 17.20
CA PHE A 487 -22.48 -62.41 17.68
C PHE A 487 -21.71 -61.74 16.54
N LEU A 488 -21.25 -62.50 15.53
CA LEU A 488 -20.63 -61.95 14.33
C LEU A 488 -21.62 -61.18 13.46
N VAL A 489 -22.87 -61.62 13.35
CA VAL A 489 -23.93 -60.90 12.63
C VAL A 489 -24.35 -59.65 13.40
N ALA A 490 -24.45 -59.71 14.72
CA ALA A 490 -24.71 -58.54 15.57
C ALA A 490 -23.52 -57.55 15.57
N TYR A 491 -22.29 -58.05 15.64
CA TYR A 491 -21.07 -57.25 15.53
C TYR A 491 -20.94 -56.65 14.13
N ARG A 492 -21.24 -57.40 13.06
CA ARG A 492 -21.27 -56.86 11.69
C ARG A 492 -22.39 -55.84 11.51
N ARG A 493 -23.60 -56.08 12.03
CA ARG A 493 -24.70 -55.09 12.00
C ARG A 493 -24.34 -53.82 12.75
N LYS A 494 -23.86 -53.93 13.99
CA LYS A 494 -23.48 -52.80 14.83
C LYS A 494 -22.23 -52.08 14.32
N SER A 495 -21.28 -52.81 13.74
CA SER A 495 -20.13 -52.24 13.03
C SER A 495 -20.59 -51.52 11.78
N THR A 496 -21.47 -52.09 10.94
CA THR A 496 -22.02 -51.37 9.78
C THR A 496 -22.88 -50.17 10.16
N GLU A 497 -23.58 -50.19 11.29
CA GLU A 497 -24.28 -49.01 11.82
C GLU A 497 -23.28 -47.96 12.31
N ASN A 498 -22.26 -48.32 13.09
CA ASN A 498 -21.23 -47.38 13.54
C ASN A 498 -20.39 -46.83 12.38
N THR A 499 -20.06 -47.63 11.36
CA THR A 499 -19.37 -47.17 10.15
C THR A 499 -20.27 -46.30 9.28
N ARG A 500 -21.58 -46.55 9.23
CA ARG A 500 -22.54 -45.65 8.57
C ARG A 500 -22.70 -44.34 9.33
N VAL A 501 -22.74 -44.36 10.66
CA VAL A 501 -22.77 -43.15 11.48
C VAL A 501 -21.46 -42.36 11.30
N LEU A 502 -20.29 -43.02 11.31
CA LEU A 502 -19.01 -42.38 11.00
C LEU A 502 -18.95 -41.85 9.57
N LYS A 503 -19.44 -42.57 8.56
CA LYS A 503 -19.52 -42.09 7.17
C LYS A 503 -20.48 -40.92 7.01
N ASN A 504 -21.64 -40.98 7.64
CA ASN A 504 -22.57 -39.85 7.64
C ASN A 504 -21.96 -38.66 8.39
N MET A 505 -21.24 -38.86 9.48
CA MET A 505 -20.52 -37.79 10.18
C MET A 505 -19.37 -37.24 9.34
N GLN A 506 -18.64 -38.08 8.60
CA GLN A 506 -17.60 -37.68 7.66
C GLN A 506 -18.20 -36.87 6.49
N GLU A 507 -19.28 -37.33 5.86
CA GLU A 507 -19.97 -36.59 4.80
C GLU A 507 -20.53 -35.25 5.31
N GLN A 508 -21.08 -35.21 6.53
CA GLN A 508 -21.50 -33.96 7.16
C GLN A 508 -20.31 -33.03 7.44
N MET A 509 -19.14 -33.58 7.78
CA MET A 509 -17.91 -32.81 7.99
C MET A 509 -17.33 -32.29 6.67
N ASP A 510 -17.30 -33.12 5.62
CA ASP A 510 -16.82 -32.75 4.28
C ASP A 510 -17.71 -31.67 3.65
N ILE A 511 -19.04 -31.76 3.83
CA ILE A 511 -19.98 -30.71 3.39
C ILE A 511 -19.74 -29.40 4.17
N LEU A 512 -19.47 -29.50 5.47
CA LEU A 512 -19.15 -28.33 6.30
C LEU A 512 -17.83 -27.70 5.86
N GLU A 513 -16.79 -28.50 5.62
CA GLU A 513 -15.48 -28.06 5.13
C GLU A 513 -15.57 -27.40 3.76
N LEU A 514 -16.30 -28.00 2.81
CA LEU A 514 -16.54 -27.41 1.49
C LEU A 514 -17.30 -26.08 1.57
N ARG A 515 -18.28 -25.96 2.48
CA ARG A 515 -19.00 -24.70 2.72
C ARG A 515 -18.09 -23.63 3.31
N VAL A 516 -17.26 -23.98 4.30
CA VAL A 516 -16.28 -23.08 4.90
C VAL A 516 -15.25 -22.62 3.86
N ALA A 517 -14.70 -23.54 3.07
CA ALA A 517 -13.74 -23.22 2.02
C ALA A 517 -14.34 -22.28 0.95
N ALA A 518 -15.61 -22.50 0.57
CA ALA A 518 -16.32 -21.63 -0.35
C ALA A 518 -16.56 -20.22 0.23
N GLU A 519 -16.99 -20.12 1.50
CA GLU A 519 -17.17 -18.83 2.17
C GLU A 519 -15.83 -18.09 2.36
N CYS A 520 -14.75 -18.78 2.70
CA CYS A 520 -13.41 -18.20 2.81
C CYS A 520 -12.93 -17.66 1.45
N LYS A 521 -13.16 -18.41 0.37
CA LYS A 521 -12.80 -18.01 -1.00
C LYS A 521 -13.62 -16.80 -1.47
N GLU A 522 -14.91 -16.78 -1.17
CA GLU A 522 -15.80 -15.65 -1.47
C GLU A 522 -15.39 -14.40 -0.67
N ALA A 523 -15.20 -14.52 0.65
CA ALA A 523 -14.76 -13.41 1.50
C ALA A 523 -13.38 -12.86 1.07
N PHE A 524 -12.46 -13.72 0.64
CA PHE A 524 -11.17 -13.31 0.10
C PHE A 524 -11.30 -12.60 -1.26
N ALA A 525 -12.18 -13.09 -2.14
CA ALA A 525 -12.45 -12.45 -3.42
C ALA A 525 -13.16 -11.09 -3.27
N GLU A 526 -14.12 -10.98 -2.34
CA GLU A 526 -14.77 -9.73 -1.96
C GLU A 526 -13.73 -8.70 -1.46
N LEU A 527 -12.81 -9.12 -0.58
CA LEU A 527 -11.74 -8.25 -0.05
C LEU A 527 -10.82 -7.68 -1.15
N GLN A 528 -10.62 -8.41 -2.25
CA GLN A 528 -9.80 -7.95 -3.38
C GLN A 528 -10.54 -7.04 -4.38
N THR A 529 -11.88 -7.04 -4.42
CA THR A 529 -12.65 -6.45 -5.53
C THR A 529 -13.41 -5.16 -5.17
N GLU A 530 -13.59 -4.82 -3.88
CA GLU A 530 -14.63 -3.85 -3.47
C GLU A 530 -14.25 -2.36 -3.34
N ILE A 531 -12.98 -1.99 -3.57
CA ILE A 531 -12.47 -0.63 -3.24
C ILE A 531 -12.97 0.48 -4.20
N THR A 532 -13.45 0.16 -5.40
CA THR A 532 -13.65 1.16 -6.48
C THR A 532 -15.10 1.63 -6.70
N ASP A 533 -16.12 0.86 -6.28
CA ASP A 533 -17.53 1.15 -6.61
C ASP A 533 -18.19 2.22 -5.73
N LEU A 534 -17.71 2.45 -4.50
CA LEU A 534 -18.45 3.26 -3.52
C LEU A 534 -18.35 4.77 -3.81
N THR A 535 -17.29 5.25 -4.46
CA THR A 535 -17.02 6.70 -4.57
C THR A 535 -17.85 7.39 -5.66
N GLY A 536 -18.28 6.67 -6.70
CA GLY A 536 -19.03 7.22 -7.84
C GLY A 536 -20.45 7.68 -7.48
N ASP A 537 -21.16 6.90 -6.66
CA ASP A 537 -22.57 7.15 -6.30
C ASP A 537 -22.76 8.17 -5.15
N LEU A 538 -21.72 8.43 -4.36
CA LEU A 538 -21.80 9.23 -3.12
C LEU A 538 -21.81 10.75 -3.33
N THR A 539 -21.49 11.25 -4.53
CA THR A 539 -21.27 12.69 -4.78
C THR A 539 -22.47 13.44 -5.36
N THR A 540 -23.54 12.74 -5.76
CA THR A 540 -24.77 13.36 -6.25
C THR A 540 -25.73 13.69 -5.11
N GLY A 541 -25.75 14.95 -4.65
CA GLY A 541 -26.70 15.47 -3.66
C GLY A 541 -26.06 16.39 -2.62
N GLY A 542 -26.77 17.44 -2.19
CA GLY A 542 -26.34 18.31 -1.10
C GLY A 542 -26.43 17.60 0.27
N ILE A 543 -25.57 17.97 1.21
CA ILE A 543 -25.56 17.37 2.55
C ILE A 543 -26.76 17.93 3.36
N PRO A 544 -27.62 17.07 3.94
CA PRO A 544 -28.82 17.50 4.65
C PRO A 544 -28.50 17.93 6.08
N PHE A 545 -27.77 19.03 6.25
CA PHE A 545 -27.50 19.59 7.59
C PHE A 545 -28.79 20.06 8.26
N LEU A 546 -28.94 19.73 9.55
CA LEU A 546 -29.95 20.34 10.42
C LEU A 546 -29.62 21.81 10.65
N ASP A 547 -30.66 22.63 10.82
CA ASP A 547 -30.50 24.00 11.28
C ASP A 547 -29.90 24.02 12.68
N TYR A 548 -29.15 25.09 12.97
CA TYR A 548 -28.44 25.26 14.24
C TYR A 548 -29.33 25.01 15.46
N ARG A 549 -30.57 25.53 15.42
CA ARG A 549 -31.56 25.39 16.49
C ARG A 549 -31.90 23.92 16.77
N THR A 550 -32.16 23.13 15.73
CA THR A 550 -32.48 21.70 15.89
C THR A 550 -31.24 20.92 16.33
N TYR A 551 -30.07 21.20 15.75
CA TYR A 551 -28.79 20.60 16.14
C TYR A 551 -28.49 20.79 17.63
N ALA A 552 -28.56 22.03 18.11
CA ALA A 552 -28.32 22.37 19.51
C ALA A 552 -29.31 21.65 20.44
N MET A 553 -30.60 21.60 20.08
CA MET A 553 -31.61 20.90 20.87
C MET A 553 -31.37 19.40 20.98
N MET A 554 -30.96 18.75 19.88
CA MET A 554 -30.68 17.32 19.87
C MET A 554 -29.54 16.94 20.84
N ILE A 555 -28.58 17.85 21.05
CA ILE A 555 -27.42 17.61 21.94
C ILE A 555 -27.69 18.06 23.39
N LEU A 556 -28.42 19.16 23.57
CA LEU A 556 -28.79 19.66 24.90
C LEU A 556 -29.83 18.75 25.57
N PHE A 557 -30.87 18.37 24.82
CA PHE A 557 -32.02 17.59 25.30
C PHE A 557 -32.28 16.36 24.41
N PRO A 558 -31.38 15.36 24.43
CA PRO A 558 -31.53 14.15 23.64
C PRO A 558 -32.84 13.41 24.00
N ASN A 559 -33.52 12.86 22.99
CA ASN A 559 -34.80 12.12 23.08
C ASN A 559 -36.07 12.96 23.35
N SER A 560 -36.04 14.28 23.12
CA SER A 560 -37.22 15.13 23.21
C SER A 560 -37.59 15.77 21.86
N GLU A 561 -38.37 15.06 21.03
CA GLU A 561 -38.75 15.53 19.68
C GLU A 561 -39.58 16.84 19.70
N HIS A 562 -40.29 17.12 20.80
CA HIS A 562 -41.13 18.30 20.98
C HIS A 562 -40.88 18.97 22.34
N HIS A 563 -39.67 19.50 22.55
CA HIS A 563 -39.33 20.21 23.78
C HIS A 563 -40.06 21.57 23.85
N ALA A 564 -40.63 21.90 25.01
CA ALA A 564 -41.42 23.13 25.20
C ALA A 564 -40.65 24.44 24.97
N VAL A 565 -39.31 24.40 25.03
CA VAL A 565 -38.42 25.53 24.68
C VAL A 565 -38.58 26.02 23.23
N LEU A 566 -39.03 25.15 22.32
CA LEU A 566 -39.22 25.49 20.91
C LEU A 566 -40.59 26.12 20.61
N GLN A 567 -41.46 26.22 21.62
CA GLN A 567 -42.79 26.83 21.52
C GLN A 567 -42.72 28.28 22.01
N PHE A 568 -42.89 29.24 21.09
CA PHE A 568 -42.87 30.67 21.41
C PHE A 568 -44.20 31.19 21.96
N GLU A 569 -45.32 30.57 21.58
CA GLU A 569 -46.66 31.02 21.98
C GLU A 569 -47.21 30.18 23.15
N ARG A 570 -47.01 30.66 24.38
CA ARG A 570 -47.63 30.11 25.60
C ARG A 570 -48.25 31.23 26.45
N PRO A 571 -49.59 31.32 26.53
CA PRO A 571 -50.27 32.36 27.32
C PRO A 571 -49.91 32.34 28.81
N GLU A 572 -49.63 31.17 29.37
CA GLU A 572 -49.29 30.96 30.79
C GLU A 572 -48.02 31.71 31.25
N LEU A 573 -47.09 32.00 30.32
CA LEU A 573 -45.83 32.68 30.62
C LEU A 573 -45.92 34.20 30.51
N LEU A 574 -46.94 34.75 29.82
CA LEU A 574 -47.13 36.21 29.71
C LEU A 574 -47.35 36.83 31.10
N HIS A 575 -48.14 36.17 31.93
CA HIS A 575 -48.44 36.63 33.29
C HIS A 575 -47.22 36.63 34.22
N LYS A 576 -46.25 35.74 33.97
CA LYS A 576 -45.02 35.58 34.77
C LYS A 576 -43.81 36.31 34.19
N GLU A 577 -43.97 37.05 33.10
CA GLU A 577 -42.85 37.67 32.36
C GLU A 577 -42.02 38.64 33.21
N LYS A 578 -42.67 39.42 34.09
CA LYS A 578 -41.99 40.36 34.98
C LYS A 578 -41.08 39.65 35.98
N GLY A 579 -41.58 38.61 36.64
CA GLY A 579 -40.81 37.79 37.57
C GLY A 579 -39.67 37.05 36.88
N LEU A 580 -39.91 36.52 35.67
CA LEU A 580 -38.88 35.86 34.86
C LEU A 580 -37.77 36.82 34.40
N ARG A 581 -38.09 38.09 34.10
CA ARG A 581 -37.08 39.11 33.80
C ARG A 581 -36.17 39.40 34.99
N LEU A 582 -36.73 39.58 36.18
CA LEU A 582 -35.96 39.77 37.41
C LEU A 582 -35.10 38.55 37.72
N PHE A 583 -35.65 37.34 37.56
CA PHE A 583 -34.88 36.11 37.71
C PHE A 583 -33.74 36.00 36.68
N GLY A 584 -33.99 36.41 35.44
CA GLY A 584 -32.95 36.52 34.41
C GLY A 584 -31.83 37.48 34.81
N GLN A 585 -32.15 38.60 35.47
CA GLN A 585 -31.13 39.52 36.01
C GLN A 585 -30.30 38.88 37.14
N LEU A 586 -30.93 38.07 38.01
CA LEU A 586 -30.20 37.30 39.02
C LEU A 586 -29.25 36.28 38.39
N ILE A 587 -29.67 35.56 37.35
CA ILE A 587 -28.80 34.62 36.63
C ILE A 587 -27.61 35.33 35.96
N MET A 588 -27.78 36.59 35.56
CA MET A 588 -26.72 37.44 35.01
C MET A 588 -25.79 38.04 36.09
N ASN A 589 -26.04 37.77 37.38
CA ASN A 589 -25.15 38.12 38.47
C ASN A 589 -24.19 36.94 38.76
N LYS A 590 -22.88 37.18 38.58
CA LYS A 590 -21.82 36.17 38.71
C LYS A 590 -21.85 35.47 40.07
N THR A 591 -22.00 36.23 41.15
CA THR A 591 -22.00 35.70 42.53
C THR A 591 -23.21 34.81 42.76
N PHE A 592 -24.40 35.28 42.34
CA PHE A 592 -25.63 34.50 42.48
C PHE A 592 -25.55 33.18 41.71
N LEU A 593 -25.14 33.20 40.43
CA LEU A 593 -25.13 32.00 39.61
C LEU A 593 -24.13 30.93 40.12
N LEU A 594 -22.94 31.36 40.56
CA LEU A 594 -21.95 30.45 41.14
C LEU A 594 -22.44 29.83 42.45
N LEU A 595 -23.07 30.62 43.33
CA LEU A 595 -23.67 30.12 44.57
C LEU A 595 -24.85 29.19 44.28
N PHE A 596 -25.71 29.54 43.33
CA PHE A 596 -26.85 28.72 42.90
C PHE A 596 -26.40 27.33 42.46
N ILE A 597 -25.45 27.23 41.53
CA ILE A 597 -24.93 25.94 41.04
C ILE A 597 -24.28 25.16 42.18
N ARG A 598 -23.44 25.81 43.00
CA ARG A 598 -22.75 25.17 44.12
C ARG A 598 -23.72 24.58 45.15
N THR A 599 -24.76 25.32 45.49
CA THR A 599 -25.78 24.86 46.45
C THR A 599 -26.53 23.65 45.90
N LEU A 600 -26.92 23.67 44.62
CA LEU A 600 -27.55 22.52 43.97
C LEU A 600 -26.64 21.28 43.96
N GLU A 601 -25.38 21.42 43.55
CA GLU A 601 -24.42 20.31 43.50
C GLU A 601 -24.05 19.74 44.87
N SER A 602 -24.10 20.57 45.92
CA SER A 602 -23.85 20.12 47.29
C SER A 602 -24.96 19.22 47.84
N ASN A 603 -26.16 19.25 47.23
CA ASN A 603 -27.30 18.48 47.69
C ASN A 603 -27.27 17.04 47.15
N ARG A 604 -27.37 16.06 48.06
CA ARG A 604 -27.38 14.62 47.72
C ARG A 604 -28.58 14.17 46.88
N TYR A 605 -29.71 14.87 46.96
CA TYR A 605 -30.92 14.56 46.18
C TYR A 605 -30.88 15.16 44.76
N PHE A 606 -29.82 15.87 44.40
CA PHE A 606 -29.64 16.42 43.07
C PHE A 606 -29.02 15.37 42.14
N SER A 607 -29.88 14.75 41.32
CA SER A 607 -29.52 13.59 40.48
C SER A 607 -28.63 13.97 39.29
N MET A 608 -27.96 12.98 38.68
CA MET A 608 -27.17 13.18 37.46
C MET A 608 -28.02 13.74 36.30
N ARG A 609 -29.29 13.31 36.20
CA ARG A 609 -30.23 13.85 35.20
C ARG A 609 -30.55 15.31 35.46
N ASP A 610 -30.75 15.69 36.73
CA ASP A 610 -31.00 17.09 37.10
C ASP A 610 -29.78 17.98 36.81
N ARG A 611 -28.56 17.51 37.07
CA ARG A 611 -27.31 18.21 36.72
C ARG A 611 -27.24 18.53 35.22
N VAL A 612 -27.50 17.52 34.39
CA VAL A 612 -27.48 17.66 32.93
C VAL A 612 -28.58 18.62 32.45
N ASN A 613 -29.78 18.52 33.04
CA ASN A 613 -30.90 19.38 32.69
C ASN A 613 -30.62 20.86 33.06
N VAL A 614 -30.23 21.12 34.31
CA VAL A 614 -29.89 22.47 34.80
C VAL A 614 -28.75 23.08 34.00
N ALA A 615 -27.69 22.31 33.73
CA ALA A 615 -26.60 22.78 32.86
C ALA A 615 -27.10 23.19 31.48
N SER A 616 -27.95 22.37 30.84
CA SER A 616 -28.46 22.64 29.50
C SER A 616 -29.39 23.86 29.47
N LEU A 617 -30.22 24.04 30.50
CA LEU A 617 -31.08 25.22 30.66
C LEU A 617 -30.26 26.49 30.91
N ILE A 618 -29.23 26.44 31.76
CA ILE A 618 -28.32 27.58 32.01
C ILE A 618 -27.63 27.98 30.71
N MET A 619 -27.06 27.02 29.98
CA MET A 619 -26.39 27.28 28.70
C MET A 619 -27.32 27.94 27.70
N LEU A 620 -28.58 27.55 27.65
CA LEU A 620 -29.58 28.12 26.74
C LEU A 620 -29.97 29.56 27.15
N VAL A 621 -30.10 29.85 28.44
CA VAL A 621 -30.33 31.22 28.93
C VAL A 621 -29.11 32.12 28.63
N LEU A 622 -27.90 31.59 28.85
CA LEU A 622 -26.66 32.34 28.71
C LEU A 622 -26.13 32.41 27.27
N GLN A 623 -26.71 31.68 26.33
CA GLN A 623 -26.33 31.70 24.91
C GLN A 623 -26.41 33.12 24.30
N THR A 624 -27.33 33.94 24.79
CA THR A 624 -27.45 35.34 24.34
C THR A 624 -26.30 36.24 24.81
N LYS A 625 -25.44 35.75 25.72
CA LYS A 625 -24.26 36.42 26.27
C LYS A 625 -23.14 35.40 26.52
N MET A 626 -22.60 34.83 25.44
CA MET A 626 -21.58 33.78 25.51
C MET A 626 -20.28 34.22 26.20
N GLU A 627 -19.94 35.52 26.20
CA GLU A 627 -18.82 36.07 26.97
C GLU A 627 -18.96 35.78 28.47
N TYR A 628 -20.10 36.17 29.05
CA TYR A 628 -20.44 35.92 30.45
C TYR A 628 -20.54 34.42 30.73
N CYS A 629 -21.16 33.65 29.81
CA CYS A 629 -21.21 32.20 29.90
C CYS A 629 -19.83 31.56 30.01
N THR A 630 -18.86 32.05 29.22
CA THR A 630 -17.51 31.52 29.16
C THR A 630 -16.73 31.84 30.44
N ASP A 631 -16.88 33.04 31.00
CA ASP A 631 -16.29 33.41 32.29
C ASP A 631 -16.83 32.55 33.45
N ILE A 632 -18.16 32.33 33.49
CA ILE A 632 -18.78 31.43 34.48
C ILE A 632 -18.26 30.01 34.31
N LEU A 633 -18.21 29.49 33.08
CA LEU A 633 -17.72 28.15 32.79
C LEU A 633 -16.25 27.98 33.22
N LYS A 634 -15.35 28.92 32.86
CA LYS A 634 -13.94 28.90 33.28
C LYS A 634 -13.83 28.92 34.80
N THR A 635 -14.63 29.75 35.48
CA THR A 635 -14.64 29.83 36.94
C THR A 635 -15.08 28.51 37.59
N LEU A 636 -16.16 27.91 37.09
CA LEU A 636 -16.66 26.62 37.59
C LEU A 636 -15.69 25.47 37.31
N LEU A 637 -15.08 25.42 36.12
CA LEU A 637 -14.06 24.42 35.79
C LEU A 637 -12.82 24.58 36.66
N ALA A 638 -12.34 25.80 36.89
CA ALA A 638 -11.22 26.07 37.78
C ALA A 638 -11.53 25.62 39.22
N GLN A 639 -12.74 25.89 39.72
CA GLN A 639 -13.18 25.42 41.04
C GLN A 639 -13.29 23.89 41.11
N LEU A 640 -13.78 23.25 40.05
CA LEU A 640 -13.85 21.80 39.95
C LEU A 640 -12.45 21.18 40.01
N ILE A 641 -11.50 21.73 39.24
CA ILE A 641 -10.09 21.31 39.24
C ILE A 641 -9.46 21.52 40.61
N ASP A 642 -9.62 22.72 41.20
CA ASP A 642 -9.10 23.06 42.53
C ASP A 642 -9.63 22.08 43.59
N LYS A 643 -10.93 21.75 43.55
CA LYS A 643 -11.57 20.78 44.47
C LYS A 643 -11.00 19.37 44.28
N PHE A 644 -10.92 18.92 43.03
CA PHE A 644 -10.44 17.59 42.68
C PHE A 644 -8.98 17.38 43.11
N MET A 645 -8.14 18.40 42.94
CA MET A 645 -6.75 18.40 43.39
C MET A 645 -6.61 18.39 44.92
N LYS A 646 -7.48 19.14 45.63
CA LYS A 646 -7.49 19.17 47.10
C LYS A 646 -7.89 17.84 47.73
N GLU A 647 -8.79 17.10 47.09
CA GLU A 647 -9.28 15.79 47.55
C GLU A 647 -8.25 14.65 47.35
N LYS A 648 -7.05 14.93 46.80
CA LYS A 648 -6.01 13.95 46.42
C LYS A 648 -6.52 12.85 45.49
N SER A 649 -7.55 13.15 44.70
CA SER A 649 -8.08 12.26 43.68
C SER A 649 -7.09 12.11 42.53
N ASN A 650 -7.11 10.97 41.83
CA ASN A 650 -6.19 10.72 40.72
C ASN A 650 -6.44 11.72 39.57
N PRO A 651 -5.48 12.62 39.23
CA PRO A 651 -5.65 13.66 38.21
C PRO A 651 -6.09 13.14 36.83
N TYR A 652 -5.78 11.88 36.52
CA TYR A 652 -6.15 11.19 35.28
C TYR A 652 -7.67 10.95 35.13
N LEU A 653 -8.45 11.07 36.20
CA LEU A 653 -9.89 10.82 36.20
C LEU A 653 -10.74 12.10 36.02
N LEU A 654 -10.11 13.29 36.04
CA LEU A 654 -10.82 14.55 35.86
C LEU A 654 -11.49 14.61 34.48
N LEU A 655 -12.71 15.13 34.42
CA LEU A 655 -13.51 15.26 33.20
C LEU A 655 -13.88 13.91 32.55
N ARG A 656 -13.74 12.76 33.23
CA ARG A 656 -14.03 11.44 32.64
C ARG A 656 -15.52 11.07 32.62
N GLN A 657 -16.30 11.46 33.63
CA GLN A 657 -17.76 11.22 33.71
C GLN A 657 -18.50 12.55 33.82
N THR A 658 -19.75 12.68 33.34
CA THR A 658 -20.55 13.92 33.54
C THR A 658 -21.09 13.99 34.97
N GLU A 659 -20.23 14.28 35.94
CA GLU A 659 -20.61 14.33 37.35
C GLU A 659 -20.93 15.75 37.85
N SER A 660 -20.58 16.78 37.09
CA SER A 660 -20.85 18.18 37.42
C SER A 660 -21.66 18.90 36.35
N VAL A 661 -22.33 19.98 36.78
CA VAL A 661 -22.99 20.96 35.92
C VAL A 661 -21.95 21.58 34.98
N ALA A 662 -20.76 21.89 35.48
CA ALA A 662 -19.66 22.47 34.71
C ALA A 662 -19.22 21.59 33.52
N GLU A 663 -19.12 20.27 33.72
CA GLU A 663 -18.76 19.33 32.64
C GLU A 663 -19.81 19.26 31.52
N LYS A 664 -21.11 19.28 31.88
CA LYS A 664 -22.16 19.35 30.86
C LYS A 664 -22.15 20.71 30.17
N MET A 665 -21.99 21.81 30.92
CA MET A 665 -21.86 23.16 30.35
C MET A 665 -20.70 23.25 29.35
N LEU A 666 -19.56 22.62 29.64
CA LEU A 666 -18.42 22.55 28.72
C LEU A 666 -18.77 21.86 27.40
N SER A 667 -19.45 20.72 27.46
CA SER A 667 -19.89 20.02 26.22
C SER A 667 -20.90 20.85 25.41
N SER A 668 -21.80 21.55 26.08
CA SER A 668 -22.76 22.47 25.45
C SER A 668 -22.08 23.70 24.85
N TRP A 669 -21.04 24.21 25.49
CA TRP A 669 -20.24 25.33 25.00
C TRP A 669 -19.53 24.99 23.69
N PHE A 670 -18.88 23.82 23.62
CA PHE A 670 -18.32 23.32 22.36
C PHE A 670 -19.40 23.07 21.31
N THR A 671 -20.60 22.63 21.71
CA THR A 671 -21.72 22.43 20.79
C THR A 671 -22.10 23.72 20.07
N PHE A 672 -22.25 24.83 20.79
CA PHE A 672 -22.57 26.11 20.17
C PHE A 672 -21.45 26.60 19.24
N LEU A 673 -20.20 26.58 19.71
CA LEU A 673 -19.10 27.23 18.99
C LEU A 673 -18.48 26.40 17.86
N LEU A 674 -18.66 25.07 17.86
CA LEU A 674 -18.10 24.19 16.82
C LEU A 674 -19.09 23.88 15.68
N TYR A 675 -20.33 24.37 15.74
CA TYR A 675 -21.33 24.08 14.70
C TYR A 675 -20.87 24.53 13.31
N ARG A 676 -20.31 25.75 13.20
CA ARG A 676 -19.78 26.27 11.92
C ARG A 676 -18.62 25.43 11.41
N PHE A 677 -17.66 25.11 12.26
CA PHE A 677 -16.52 24.25 11.94
C PHE A 677 -16.98 22.88 11.42
N ILE A 678 -17.97 22.26 12.09
CA ILE A 678 -18.54 20.99 11.64
C ILE A 678 -19.19 21.16 10.28
N ARG A 679 -20.04 22.17 10.09
CA ARG A 679 -20.79 22.34 8.85
C ARG A 679 -19.87 22.58 7.64
N GLU A 680 -18.77 23.31 7.83
CA GLU A 680 -17.81 23.66 6.77
C GLU A 680 -16.78 22.55 6.49
N HIS A 681 -16.36 21.80 7.51
CA HIS A 681 -15.24 20.84 7.42
C HIS A 681 -15.65 19.41 7.77
N ALA A 682 -15.91 19.11 9.04
CA ALA A 682 -16.07 17.72 9.53
C ALA A 682 -17.40 17.04 9.15
N GLY A 683 -18.42 17.81 8.78
CA GLY A 683 -19.76 17.32 8.47
C GLY A 683 -19.84 16.55 7.17
N LYS A 684 -19.03 16.93 6.17
CA LYS A 684 -18.93 16.20 4.90
C LYS A 684 -18.36 14.80 5.07
N PRO A 685 -17.16 14.59 5.65
CA PRO A 685 -16.63 13.25 5.85
C PRO A 685 -17.52 12.41 6.78
N LEU A 686 -18.16 13.00 7.80
CA LEU A 686 -19.10 12.29 8.66
C LEU A 686 -20.33 11.79 7.88
N TYR A 687 -20.91 12.62 7.01
CA TYR A 687 -22.03 12.23 6.15
C TYR A 687 -21.62 11.16 5.13
N LEU A 688 -20.43 11.29 4.54
CA LEU A 688 -19.89 10.31 3.60
C LEU A 688 -19.64 8.96 4.29
N LEU A 689 -19.11 8.94 5.51
CA LEU A 689 -18.94 7.72 6.31
C LEU A 689 -20.28 7.05 6.59
N PHE A 690 -21.29 7.81 7.07
CA PHE A 690 -22.62 7.28 7.32
C PHE A 690 -23.24 6.69 6.04
N ARG A 691 -23.14 7.41 4.92
CA ARG A 691 -23.72 6.97 3.64
C ARG A 691 -22.99 5.76 3.05
N ALA A 692 -21.67 5.74 3.12
CA ALA A 692 -20.83 4.61 2.74
C ALA A 692 -21.18 3.36 3.55
N MET A 693 -21.32 3.52 4.87
CA MET A 693 -21.68 2.43 5.78
C MET A 693 -23.08 1.89 5.52
N LYS A 694 -24.09 2.77 5.38
CA LYS A 694 -25.46 2.36 5.04
C LYS A 694 -25.50 1.62 3.69
N GLN A 695 -24.88 2.20 2.66
CA GLN A 695 -24.85 1.60 1.32
C GLN A 695 -24.15 0.24 1.28
N HIS A 696 -23.04 0.08 2.01
CA HIS A 696 -22.32 -1.18 2.07
C HIS A 696 -23.08 -2.26 2.86
N LEU A 697 -23.74 -1.89 3.97
CA LEU A 697 -24.65 -2.78 4.68
C LEU A 697 -25.80 -3.26 3.78
N ASP A 698 -26.40 -2.36 3.01
CA ASP A 698 -27.55 -2.65 2.13
C ASP A 698 -27.20 -3.53 0.91
N LYS A 699 -25.92 -3.70 0.58
CA LYS A 699 -25.45 -4.66 -0.44
C LYS A 699 -25.67 -6.11 -0.01
N GLY A 700 -25.67 -6.38 1.30
CA GLY A 700 -25.80 -7.72 1.86
C GLY A 700 -27.15 -7.93 2.58
N PRO A 701 -27.49 -9.18 2.94
CA PRO A 701 -28.69 -9.46 3.73
C PRO A 701 -28.65 -8.77 5.09
N VAL A 702 -29.78 -8.15 5.46
CA VAL A 702 -30.01 -7.55 6.79
C VAL A 702 -31.27 -8.14 7.41
N ASP A 703 -31.18 -8.63 8.64
CA ASP A 703 -32.34 -9.12 9.39
C ASP A 703 -33.17 -7.95 9.94
N ALA A 704 -34.43 -7.86 9.53
CA ALA A 704 -35.32 -6.75 9.88
C ALA A 704 -35.77 -6.75 11.37
N ILE A 705 -35.58 -7.85 12.09
CA ILE A 705 -35.97 -8.01 13.50
C ILE A 705 -34.76 -7.86 14.42
N THR A 706 -33.66 -8.56 14.15
CA THR A 706 -32.46 -8.54 15.03
C THR A 706 -31.51 -7.38 14.70
N GLY A 707 -31.60 -6.83 13.49
CA GLY A 707 -30.65 -5.86 12.96
C GLY A 707 -29.26 -6.46 12.75
N GLU A 708 -29.16 -7.76 12.51
CA GLU A 708 -27.90 -8.41 12.12
C GLU A 708 -27.73 -8.29 10.61
N ALA A 709 -26.51 -8.00 10.14
CA ALA A 709 -26.20 -7.89 8.71
C ALA A 709 -24.99 -8.74 8.33
N ARG A 710 -24.90 -9.13 7.05
CA ARG A 710 -23.73 -9.84 6.51
C ARG A 710 -22.47 -8.96 6.56
N TYR A 711 -22.58 -7.70 6.16
CA TYR A 711 -21.47 -6.74 6.08
C TYR A 711 -21.45 -5.77 7.27
N SER A 712 -21.35 -6.32 8.48
CA SER A 712 -21.28 -5.54 9.72
C SER A 712 -19.83 -5.23 10.10
N LEU A 713 -19.57 -4.11 10.77
CA LEU A 713 -18.29 -3.82 11.45
C LEU A 713 -18.31 -4.28 12.93
N SER A 714 -19.48 -4.65 13.44
CA SER A 714 -19.67 -5.10 14.82
C SER A 714 -19.88 -6.61 14.87
N GLU A 715 -19.07 -7.32 15.66
CA GLU A 715 -19.20 -8.78 15.88
C GLU A 715 -20.57 -9.13 16.43
N SER A 716 -21.13 -8.32 17.35
CA SER A 716 -22.46 -8.56 17.92
C SER A 716 -23.62 -8.46 16.91
N LYS A 717 -23.36 -7.89 15.73
CA LYS A 717 -24.36 -7.63 14.69
C LYS A 717 -24.01 -8.29 13.35
N VAL A 718 -22.99 -9.13 13.28
CA VAL A 718 -22.69 -9.91 12.08
C VAL A 718 -23.61 -11.14 12.03
N ILE A 719 -24.16 -11.45 10.85
CA ILE A 719 -24.92 -12.69 10.69
C ILE A 719 -23.94 -13.88 10.61
N CYS A 720 -24.02 -14.75 11.62
CA CYS A 720 -23.21 -15.98 11.71
C CYS A 720 -23.86 -17.19 11.01
N ASN A 721 -24.87 -16.97 10.17
CA ASN A 721 -25.52 -18.05 9.41
C ASN A 721 -25.21 -17.89 7.92
N ALA A 722 -24.85 -18.99 7.25
CA ALA A 722 -24.70 -19.00 5.79
C ALA A 722 -26.07 -18.81 5.12
N ILE A 723 -26.25 -17.68 4.42
CA ILE A 723 -27.51 -17.31 3.76
C ILE A 723 -27.28 -17.25 2.26
N GLU A 724 -28.06 -18.01 1.50
CA GLU A 724 -28.13 -17.89 0.05
C GLU A 724 -29.05 -16.73 -0.33
N PHE A 725 -28.47 -15.71 -0.95
CA PHE A 725 -29.18 -14.55 -1.48
C PHE A 725 -28.74 -14.26 -2.92
N LYS A 726 -29.58 -13.54 -3.66
CA LYS A 726 -29.27 -13.08 -5.02
C LYS A 726 -29.56 -11.58 -5.13
N PRO A 727 -28.58 -10.77 -5.57
CA PRO A 727 -28.84 -9.38 -5.92
C PRO A 727 -29.73 -9.31 -7.17
N MET A 728 -30.70 -8.41 -7.16
CA MET A 728 -31.63 -8.20 -8.26
C MET A 728 -31.97 -6.71 -8.41
N THR A 729 -32.39 -6.30 -9.60
CA THR A 729 -32.80 -4.93 -9.91
C THR A 729 -34.29 -4.90 -10.20
N VAL A 730 -35.06 -4.11 -9.47
CA VAL A 730 -36.50 -3.94 -9.70
C VAL A 730 -36.78 -2.57 -10.31
N SER A 731 -37.68 -2.51 -11.30
CA SER A 731 -38.10 -1.25 -11.91
C SER A 731 -39.34 -0.73 -11.18
N MET A 732 -39.19 0.38 -10.47
CA MET A 732 -40.25 1.00 -9.68
C MET A 732 -40.94 2.12 -10.45
N ASN A 733 -42.25 1.99 -10.62
CA ASN A 733 -43.11 3.01 -11.19
C ASN A 733 -43.91 3.70 -10.09
N ILE A 734 -43.98 5.02 -10.12
CA ILE A 734 -44.69 5.83 -9.14
C ILE A 734 -45.76 6.60 -9.90
N ASP A 735 -46.99 6.63 -9.37
CA ASP A 735 -48.13 7.30 -10.01
C ASP A 735 -47.89 8.80 -10.33
N SER A 736 -46.80 9.40 -9.85
CA SER A 736 -46.40 10.80 -10.08
C SER A 736 -45.16 11.01 -10.97
N ILE A 737 -44.41 9.97 -11.34
CA ILE A 737 -43.17 10.08 -12.14
C ILE A 737 -43.33 9.30 -13.45
N THR A 738 -43.04 9.93 -14.59
CA THR A 738 -43.25 9.33 -15.92
C THR A 738 -42.26 8.23 -16.31
N ASN A 739 -41.11 8.15 -15.63
CA ASN A 739 -40.05 7.18 -15.89
C ASN A 739 -39.92 6.19 -14.73
N ALA A 740 -39.76 4.90 -15.06
CA ALA A 740 -39.47 3.87 -14.08
C ALA A 740 -38.05 4.03 -13.53
N ILE A 741 -37.90 3.92 -12.21
CA ILE A 741 -36.63 4.05 -11.50
C ILE A 741 -36.10 2.66 -11.19
N GLU A 742 -34.85 2.38 -11.53
CA GLU A 742 -34.20 1.11 -11.20
C GLU A 742 -33.68 1.13 -9.75
N VAL A 743 -34.05 0.12 -8.96
CA VAL A 743 -33.67 -0.02 -7.56
C VAL A 743 -33.00 -1.37 -7.35
N LYS A 744 -31.78 -1.36 -6.78
CA LYS A 744 -31.04 -2.58 -6.42
C LYS A 744 -31.57 -3.12 -5.08
N VAL A 745 -31.98 -4.37 -5.07
CA VAL A 745 -32.56 -5.08 -3.90
C VAL A 745 -32.06 -6.53 -3.86
N LEU A 746 -32.34 -7.25 -2.78
CA LEU A 746 -32.02 -8.67 -2.62
C LEU A 746 -33.29 -9.52 -2.63
N ASP A 747 -33.21 -10.75 -3.13
CA ASP A 747 -34.34 -11.70 -3.07
C ASP A 747 -34.80 -12.00 -1.64
N CYS A 748 -33.88 -11.89 -0.67
CA CYS A 748 -34.14 -12.04 0.75
C CYS A 748 -34.61 -10.75 1.45
N ASP A 749 -34.72 -9.61 0.77
CA ASP A 749 -35.24 -8.39 1.41
C ASP A 749 -36.73 -8.53 1.75
N THR A 750 -37.12 -8.06 2.93
CA THR A 750 -38.53 -7.86 3.32
C THR A 750 -39.19 -6.77 2.49
N ILE A 751 -40.52 -6.76 2.44
CA ILE A 751 -41.25 -5.74 1.68
C ILE A 751 -41.00 -4.34 2.23
N SER A 752 -40.89 -4.19 3.56
CA SER A 752 -40.48 -2.92 4.17
C SER A 752 -39.07 -2.46 3.80
N GLN A 753 -38.09 -3.37 3.77
CA GLN A 753 -36.73 -3.03 3.30
C GLN A 753 -36.71 -2.61 1.83
N VAL A 754 -37.51 -3.27 0.97
CA VAL A 754 -37.67 -2.87 -0.44
C VAL A 754 -38.27 -1.48 -0.55
N LYS A 755 -39.27 -1.14 0.28
CA LYS A 755 -39.84 0.22 0.34
C LYS A 755 -38.77 1.23 0.76
N GLU A 756 -37.97 0.94 1.78
CA GLU A 756 -36.89 1.82 2.23
C GLU A 756 -35.85 2.08 1.14
N LYS A 757 -35.31 1.02 0.51
CA LYS A 757 -34.35 1.13 -0.60
C LYS A 757 -34.92 1.91 -1.80
N THR A 758 -36.22 1.72 -2.07
CA THR A 758 -36.94 2.46 -3.11
C THR A 758 -37.03 3.95 -2.78
N LEU A 759 -37.49 4.30 -1.56
CA LEU A 759 -37.61 5.68 -1.12
C LEU A 759 -36.25 6.39 -1.04
N ASP A 760 -35.20 5.71 -0.60
CA ASP A 760 -33.84 6.25 -0.60
C ASP A 760 -33.29 6.51 -2.00
N THR A 761 -33.71 5.72 -3.00
CA THR A 761 -33.34 5.94 -4.40
C THR A 761 -34.11 7.13 -4.99
N ILE A 762 -35.41 7.22 -4.74
CA ILE A 762 -36.28 8.31 -5.24
C ILE A 762 -35.89 9.65 -4.62
N TYR A 763 -35.76 9.68 -3.30
CA TYR A 763 -35.52 10.88 -2.51
C TYR A 763 -34.04 11.03 -2.14
N ARG A 764 -33.12 10.51 -2.97
CA ARG A 764 -31.67 10.56 -2.74
C ARG A 764 -31.14 11.97 -2.44
N ALA A 765 -31.72 12.98 -3.08
CA ALA A 765 -31.34 14.39 -2.91
C ALA A 765 -32.20 15.18 -1.91
N THR A 766 -33.18 14.54 -1.25
CA THR A 766 -34.12 15.20 -0.34
C THR A 766 -33.87 14.76 1.11
N SER A 767 -33.73 15.74 2.02
CA SER A 767 -33.57 15.52 3.46
C SER A 767 -34.73 14.69 4.03
N TYR A 768 -34.46 13.85 5.04
CA TYR A 768 -35.41 12.86 5.52
C TYR A 768 -36.72 13.48 6.05
N SER A 769 -36.66 14.55 6.85
CA SER A 769 -37.85 15.24 7.38
C SER A 769 -38.77 15.86 6.32
N LYS A 770 -38.23 16.18 5.14
CA LYS A 770 -38.97 16.78 4.01
C LYS A 770 -39.59 15.73 3.09
N ARG A 771 -39.32 14.44 3.33
CA ARG A 771 -39.90 13.36 2.52
C ARG A 771 -41.40 13.28 2.80
N PRO A 772 -42.23 13.15 1.76
CA PRO A 772 -43.65 13.44 1.87
C PRO A 772 -44.47 12.46 2.73
N THR A 773 -43.94 11.32 3.20
CA THR A 773 -44.73 10.34 3.99
C THR A 773 -43.92 9.19 4.58
N LYS A 774 -44.44 8.55 5.64
CA LYS A 774 -43.79 7.43 6.35
C LYS A 774 -43.83 6.16 5.47
N ILE A 775 -42.90 5.23 5.70
CA ILE A 775 -42.80 3.95 4.95
C ILE A 775 -44.15 3.21 4.93
N ASP A 776 -44.90 3.28 6.02
CA ASP A 776 -46.20 2.63 6.19
C ASP A 776 -47.32 3.19 5.30
N ASP A 777 -47.16 4.37 4.71
CA ASP A 777 -48.16 5.01 3.88
C ASP A 777 -48.17 4.51 2.43
N TYR A 778 -47.16 3.71 2.06
CA TYR A 778 -47.00 3.14 0.72
C TYR A 778 -47.30 1.64 0.69
N ASP A 779 -47.88 1.18 -0.40
CA ASP A 779 -48.02 -0.22 -0.77
C ASP A 779 -47.26 -0.52 -2.07
N ILE A 780 -46.66 -1.69 -2.15
CA ILE A 780 -45.99 -2.18 -3.36
C ILE A 780 -46.95 -3.13 -4.08
N LYS A 781 -47.22 -2.86 -5.35
CA LYS A 781 -48.04 -3.73 -6.22
C LYS A 781 -47.19 -4.33 -7.33
N LEU A 782 -47.32 -5.63 -7.57
CA LEU A 782 -46.68 -6.29 -8.70
C LEU A 782 -47.45 -6.01 -9.99
N LYS A 783 -46.81 -5.48 -11.03
CA LYS A 783 -47.49 -5.08 -12.28
C LYS A 783 -48.08 -6.26 -13.06
N SER A 784 -47.45 -7.44 -13.00
CA SER A 784 -47.89 -8.62 -13.74
C SER A 784 -49.17 -9.27 -13.19
N SER A 785 -49.37 -9.23 -11.88
CA SER A 785 -50.52 -9.88 -11.21
C SER A 785 -51.48 -8.93 -10.50
N GLY A 786 -51.11 -7.66 -10.31
CA GLY A 786 -51.87 -6.68 -9.54
C GLY A 786 -51.86 -6.93 -8.02
N THR A 787 -51.11 -7.92 -7.54
CA THR A 787 -51.07 -8.31 -6.12
C THR A 787 -50.36 -7.27 -5.27
N VAL A 788 -50.97 -6.87 -4.15
CA VAL A 788 -50.33 -6.03 -3.12
C VAL A 788 -49.40 -6.90 -2.28
N LEU A 789 -48.14 -6.50 -2.18
CA LEU A 789 -47.13 -7.16 -1.37
C LEU A 789 -47.09 -6.52 0.02
N SER A 790 -47.07 -7.34 1.07
CA SER A 790 -46.95 -6.88 2.46
C SER A 790 -46.06 -7.82 3.27
N ASP A 791 -45.46 -7.31 4.34
CA ASP A 791 -44.58 -8.11 5.21
C ASP A 791 -45.29 -9.30 5.86
N PHE A 792 -46.59 -9.14 6.11
CA PHE A 792 -47.49 -10.19 6.58
C PHE A 792 -48.76 -10.17 5.74
N ASP A 793 -49.16 -11.33 5.24
CA ASP A 793 -50.41 -11.53 4.52
C ASP A 793 -50.98 -12.93 4.78
N LYS A 794 -52.07 -13.28 4.10
CA LYS A 794 -52.70 -14.61 4.23
C LYS A 794 -51.80 -15.77 3.77
N THR A 795 -50.72 -15.49 3.06
CA THR A 795 -49.78 -16.49 2.52
C THR A 795 -48.54 -16.68 3.40
N THR A 796 -48.41 -15.89 4.47
CA THR A 796 -47.27 -15.93 5.38
C THR A 796 -47.09 -17.32 6.00
N ARG A 797 -45.84 -17.79 6.03
CA ARG A 797 -45.48 -19.10 6.60
C ARG A 797 -45.43 -19.02 8.13
N GLU A 798 -46.24 -19.83 8.80
CA GLU A 798 -46.22 -20.00 10.25
C GLU A 798 -45.62 -21.36 10.62
N ILE A 799 -44.56 -21.37 11.42
CA ILE A 799 -43.83 -22.59 11.83
C ILE A 799 -43.70 -22.60 13.36
N GLY A 800 -44.46 -23.46 14.04
CA GLY A 800 -44.35 -23.68 15.49
C GLY A 800 -44.59 -22.43 16.34
N GLY A 801 -45.62 -21.64 16.00
CA GLY A 801 -45.95 -20.38 16.68
C GLY A 801 -45.11 -19.17 16.25
N TRP A 802 -44.19 -19.37 15.29
CA TRP A 802 -43.40 -18.28 14.71
C TRP A 802 -43.90 -17.89 13.32
N LYS A 803 -44.11 -16.59 13.07
CA LYS A 803 -44.45 -16.07 11.73
C LYS A 803 -43.19 -15.54 11.03
N LYS A 804 -42.90 -16.03 9.82
CA LYS A 804 -41.77 -15.56 9.01
C LYS A 804 -42.18 -14.33 8.19
N MET A 805 -41.39 -13.26 8.19
CA MET A 805 -41.67 -12.10 7.33
C MET A 805 -41.59 -12.47 5.84
N ASN A 806 -42.53 -11.95 5.05
CA ASN A 806 -42.57 -12.18 3.61
C ASN A 806 -41.43 -11.39 2.91
N THR A 807 -40.76 -12.04 1.97
CA THR A 807 -39.66 -11.46 1.17
C THR A 807 -39.99 -11.49 -0.33
N LEU A 808 -39.16 -10.87 -1.18
CA LEU A 808 -39.32 -10.97 -2.63
C LEU A 808 -39.29 -12.42 -3.14
N LYS A 809 -38.44 -13.26 -2.55
CA LYS A 809 -38.37 -14.71 -2.80
C LYS A 809 -39.64 -15.45 -2.42
N HIS A 810 -40.35 -15.02 -1.37
CA HIS A 810 -41.66 -15.60 -0.99
C HIS A 810 -42.70 -15.41 -2.10
N TYR A 811 -42.72 -14.22 -2.71
CA TYR A 811 -43.60 -13.89 -3.83
C TYR A 811 -43.06 -14.31 -5.21
N LYS A 812 -41.87 -14.93 -5.27
CA LYS A 812 -41.20 -15.37 -6.51
C LYS A 812 -41.04 -14.24 -7.54
N VAL A 813 -40.71 -13.04 -7.08
CA VAL A 813 -40.46 -11.89 -7.97
C VAL A 813 -39.19 -12.16 -8.81
N PRO A 814 -39.22 -12.03 -10.15
CA PRO A 814 -38.04 -12.19 -11.00
C PRO A 814 -37.17 -10.92 -11.04
N ASP A 815 -35.92 -11.07 -11.47
CA ASP A 815 -35.02 -9.93 -11.73
C ASP A 815 -35.56 -9.08 -12.90
N GLY A 816 -35.47 -7.75 -12.78
CA GLY A 816 -36.06 -6.79 -13.72
C GLY A 816 -37.57 -6.55 -13.56
N ALA A 817 -38.23 -7.15 -12.56
CA ALA A 817 -39.68 -7.03 -12.39
C ALA A 817 -40.14 -5.56 -12.22
N CYS A 818 -41.27 -5.23 -12.86
CA CYS A 818 -41.93 -3.93 -12.68
C CYS A 818 -42.85 -3.95 -11.45
N LEU A 819 -42.54 -3.08 -10.49
CA LEU A 819 -43.32 -2.84 -9.29
C LEU A 819 -43.94 -1.44 -9.35
N ASN A 820 -45.14 -1.27 -8.79
CA ASN A 820 -45.78 0.03 -8.64
C ASN A 820 -45.80 0.41 -7.15
N LEU A 821 -45.29 1.60 -6.83
CA LEU A 821 -45.37 2.17 -5.48
C LEU A 821 -46.62 3.06 -5.40
N VAL A 822 -47.61 2.64 -4.61
CA VAL A 822 -48.93 3.29 -4.53
C VAL A 822 -49.18 3.86 -3.14
N PHE A 823 -49.75 5.05 -3.07
CA PHE A 823 -50.10 5.72 -1.83
C PHE A 823 -51.44 5.20 -1.26
N LYS A 824 -51.47 4.79 0.01
CA LYS A 824 -52.65 4.16 0.64
C LYS A 824 -53.91 5.03 0.65
N TYR A 825 -53.77 6.35 0.75
CA TYR A 825 -54.92 7.29 0.86
C TYR A 825 -55.74 7.44 -0.43
N LYS A 826 -55.22 7.07 -1.61
CA LYS A 826 -55.99 7.13 -2.86
C LYS A 826 -57.02 6.01 -3.01
N HIS A 827 -56.93 4.94 -2.20
CA HIS A 827 -57.83 3.79 -2.31
C HIS A 827 -59.17 3.95 -1.57
N SER A 828 -59.30 4.95 -0.70
CA SER A 828 -60.54 5.22 0.06
C SER A 828 -61.56 6.10 -0.69
N GLN A 829 -61.22 6.66 -1.86
CA GLN A 829 -62.16 7.47 -2.67
C GLN A 829 -62.72 6.73 -3.90
N SER A 830 -62.21 5.55 -4.27
CA SER A 830 -62.65 4.83 -5.49
C SER A 830 -63.53 3.60 -5.24
N GLN A 831 -64.08 3.44 -4.04
CA GLN A 831 -65.12 2.43 -3.74
C GLN A 831 -66.22 3.05 -2.88
N SER A 832 -66.98 3.97 -3.47
CA SER A 832 -68.38 4.15 -3.08
C SER A 832 -69.25 3.43 -4.09
N THR A 833 -70.27 2.73 -3.60
CA THR A 833 -71.32 2.00 -4.33
C THR A 833 -71.05 0.52 -4.65
N GLN A 834 -71.04 -0.34 -3.63
CA GLN A 834 -72.06 -1.41 -3.54
C GLN A 834 -72.05 -2.10 -2.17
N GLN A 835 -73.23 -2.09 -1.56
CA GLN A 835 -73.74 -2.99 -0.51
C GLN A 835 -73.28 -2.80 0.94
N MET A 836 -74.12 -2.05 1.62
CA MET A 836 -74.39 -2.03 3.04
C MET A 836 -75.11 -3.34 3.44
N GLU A 837 -74.47 -4.21 4.21
CA GLU A 837 -75.15 -5.12 5.15
C GLU A 837 -74.21 -5.56 6.29
N GLN A 838 -74.55 -5.08 7.49
CA GLN A 838 -74.35 -5.62 8.84
C GLN A 838 -72.98 -6.22 9.26
N GLY A 839 -72.35 -5.54 10.23
CA GLY A 839 -71.52 -6.21 11.24
C GLY A 839 -70.27 -5.45 11.65
N LYS A 840 -70.33 -4.80 12.81
CA LYS A 840 -69.21 -4.18 13.54
C LYS A 840 -67.89 -4.97 13.41
N SER A 841 -66.88 -4.36 12.78
CA SER A 841 -65.51 -4.44 13.30
C SER A 841 -64.68 -3.27 12.77
N SER A 842 -64.39 -2.34 13.67
CA SER A 842 -63.18 -1.52 13.59
C SER A 842 -61.96 -2.45 13.44
N PRO A 843 -60.86 -2.05 12.79
CA PRO A 843 -59.58 -2.71 13.01
C PRO A 843 -59.23 -2.50 14.47
N ILE A 844 -59.41 -3.59 15.21
CA ILE A 844 -59.08 -3.75 16.60
C ILE A 844 -57.62 -3.32 16.79
N LYS A 845 -57.43 -2.37 17.72
CA LYS A 845 -56.19 -2.14 18.47
C LYS A 845 -55.38 -3.43 18.57
N GLU A 846 -54.09 -3.34 18.30
CA GLU A 846 -53.06 -4.28 18.75
C GLU A 846 -53.40 -4.83 20.14
N ARG A 847 -54.05 -6.00 20.16
CA ARG A 847 -54.31 -6.76 21.37
C ARG A 847 -53.79 -8.16 21.09
N ALA A 848 -52.52 -8.32 21.43
CA ALA A 848 -51.86 -9.59 21.73
C ALA A 848 -51.92 -10.66 20.64
N ASP A 849 -51.23 -10.44 19.52
CA ASP A 849 -50.73 -11.55 18.69
C ASP A 849 -49.44 -12.07 19.38
N PHE A 850 -49.58 -13.05 20.28
CA PHE A 850 -48.48 -13.72 21.00
C PHE A 850 -47.53 -14.54 20.09
N ALA A 851 -47.69 -14.45 18.77
CA ALA A 851 -46.84 -15.16 17.81
C ALA A 851 -45.51 -14.42 17.63
N LYS A 852 -44.40 -15.11 17.89
CA LYS A 852 -43.05 -14.55 17.76
C LYS A 852 -42.71 -14.38 16.27
N LYS A 853 -42.13 -13.24 15.87
CA LYS A 853 -41.81 -12.92 14.46
C LYS A 853 -40.33 -13.15 14.19
N TRP A 854 -39.97 -13.58 12.98
CA TRP A 854 -38.58 -13.71 12.55
C TRP A 854 -38.41 -13.44 11.05
N HIS A 855 -37.21 -13.04 10.64
CA HIS A 855 -36.88 -12.82 9.23
C HIS A 855 -35.87 -13.86 8.74
N ILE A 856 -34.60 -13.70 9.11
CA ILE A 856 -33.48 -14.54 8.70
C ILE A 856 -33.03 -15.40 9.89
N VAL A 857 -32.87 -14.79 11.07
CA VAL A 857 -32.38 -15.46 12.28
C VAL A 857 -33.53 -15.80 13.21
N LYS A 858 -33.59 -17.06 13.66
CA LYS A 858 -34.58 -17.55 14.63
C LYS A 858 -33.87 -17.88 15.94
N ARG A 859 -34.05 -17.05 16.99
CA ARG A 859 -33.56 -17.37 18.34
C ARG A 859 -34.62 -18.16 19.12
N ASN A 860 -34.35 -19.43 19.41
CA ASN A 860 -35.20 -20.24 20.27
C ASN A 860 -35.01 -19.84 21.74
N ALA A 861 -36.09 -19.82 22.53
CA ALA A 861 -36.11 -19.32 23.91
C ALA A 861 -35.99 -20.43 24.98
N ASN A 862 -35.44 -21.60 24.65
CA ASN A 862 -35.28 -22.71 25.60
C ASN A 862 -33.79 -22.89 25.97
N ASP A 863 -33.43 -22.48 27.19
CA ASP A 863 -32.08 -22.39 27.78
C ASP A 863 -31.23 -23.70 27.76
N ASN A 864 -31.77 -24.87 27.39
CA ASN A 864 -31.03 -26.14 27.51
C ASN A 864 -30.33 -26.62 26.22
N ASP A 865 -30.75 -26.17 25.03
CA ASP A 865 -30.05 -26.49 23.77
C ASP A 865 -28.88 -25.53 23.47
N GLN A 866 -28.82 -24.43 24.23
CA GLN A 866 -27.84 -23.35 24.06
C GLN A 866 -26.39 -23.83 24.29
N LYS A 867 -26.17 -24.78 25.21
CA LYS A 867 -24.84 -25.37 25.47
C LYS A 867 -24.31 -26.28 24.36
N ARG A 868 -25.18 -26.88 23.54
CA ARG A 868 -24.78 -27.75 22.42
C ARG A 868 -24.59 -26.96 21.14
N GLU A 869 -25.37 -25.91 20.92
CA GLU A 869 -25.20 -24.99 19.80
C GLU A 869 -24.04 -24.00 20.02
N GLU A 870 -23.79 -23.52 21.25
CA GLU A 870 -22.65 -22.61 21.57
C GLU A 870 -21.27 -23.19 21.20
N ILE A 871 -21.09 -24.51 21.31
CA ILE A 871 -19.83 -25.18 20.94
C ILE A 871 -19.64 -25.18 19.42
N SER A 872 -20.73 -25.25 18.64
CA SER A 872 -20.68 -25.17 17.18
C SER A 872 -20.43 -23.74 16.67
N TYR A 873 -20.94 -22.71 17.35
CA TYR A 873 -20.68 -21.31 16.97
C TYR A 873 -19.27 -20.82 17.34
N LYS A 874 -18.65 -21.36 18.40
CA LYS A 874 -17.29 -20.95 18.82
C LYS A 874 -16.19 -21.38 17.85
N MET A 875 -16.32 -22.53 17.16
CA MET A 875 -15.36 -22.97 16.13
C MET A 875 -15.50 -22.20 14.79
N VAL A 876 -16.58 -21.45 14.58
CA VAL A 876 -16.92 -20.76 13.31
C VAL A 876 -16.71 -19.23 13.42
N SER A 877 -16.28 -18.72 14.56
CA SER A 877 -16.03 -17.28 14.82
C SER A 877 -14.94 -16.68 13.90
N GLU A 878 -13.89 -17.45 13.58
CA GLU A 878 -12.75 -16.95 12.79
C GLU A 878 -13.10 -16.64 11.32
N ILE A 879 -14.06 -17.36 10.75
CA ILE A 879 -14.51 -17.14 9.35
C ILE A 879 -15.21 -15.79 9.23
N TYR A 880 -15.97 -15.38 10.25
CA TYR A 880 -16.66 -14.10 10.27
C TYR A 880 -15.72 -12.93 10.52
N LEU A 881 -14.55 -13.16 11.13
CA LEU A 881 -13.52 -12.13 11.27
C LEU A 881 -13.04 -11.62 9.91
N MET A 882 -12.95 -12.48 8.89
CA MET A 882 -12.60 -12.05 7.54
C MET A 882 -13.66 -11.11 6.93
N ARG A 883 -14.95 -11.33 7.21
CA ARG A 883 -16.04 -10.43 6.79
C ARG A 883 -15.97 -9.07 7.49
N LEU A 884 -15.67 -9.07 8.79
CA LEU A 884 -15.44 -7.84 9.57
C LEU A 884 -14.24 -7.06 8.99
N MET A 885 -13.15 -7.76 8.65
CA MET A 885 -11.95 -7.15 8.05
C MET A 885 -12.17 -6.63 6.63
N ALA A 886 -12.95 -7.34 5.80
CA ALA A 886 -13.34 -6.87 4.47
C ALA A 886 -14.19 -5.59 4.57
N THR A 887 -15.23 -5.62 5.42
CA THR A 887 -16.10 -4.46 5.71
C THR A 887 -15.28 -3.26 6.19
N LYS A 888 -14.34 -3.50 7.12
CA LYS A 888 -13.41 -2.49 7.61
C LYS A 888 -12.52 -1.93 6.50
N GLY A 889 -11.94 -2.80 5.66
CA GLY A 889 -11.11 -2.41 4.53
C GLY A 889 -11.83 -1.48 3.56
N THR A 890 -13.09 -1.78 3.23
CA THR A 890 -13.94 -0.95 2.34
C THR A 890 -14.28 0.41 2.95
N LEU A 891 -14.49 0.48 4.26
CA LEU A 891 -14.86 1.72 4.97
C LEU A 891 -13.65 2.54 5.47
N GLN A 892 -12.44 1.97 5.47
CA GLN A 892 -11.24 2.53 6.08
C GLN A 892 -10.97 3.97 5.65
N LYS A 893 -10.99 4.24 4.34
CA LYS A 893 -10.74 5.58 3.80
C LYS A 893 -11.68 6.65 4.36
N PHE A 894 -12.96 6.33 4.55
CA PHE A 894 -13.93 7.28 5.09
C PHE A 894 -13.71 7.55 6.59
N VAL A 895 -13.19 6.55 7.31
CA VAL A 895 -12.77 6.71 8.72
C VAL A 895 -11.51 7.58 8.80
N ASP A 896 -10.51 7.32 7.95
CA ASP A 896 -9.27 8.10 7.86
C ASP A 896 -9.57 9.56 7.52
N ASP A 897 -10.36 9.81 6.45
CA ASP A 897 -10.76 11.16 6.02
C ASP A 897 -11.48 11.92 7.14
N LEU A 898 -12.30 11.23 7.94
CA LEU A 898 -13.00 11.83 9.08
C LEU A 898 -12.03 12.19 10.22
N PHE A 899 -11.15 11.27 10.62
CA PHE A 899 -10.22 11.50 11.72
C PHE A 899 -9.17 12.55 11.36
N GLU A 900 -8.65 12.52 10.13
CA GLU A 900 -7.73 13.54 9.63
C GLU A 900 -8.39 14.93 9.62
N THR A 901 -9.65 15.02 9.18
CA THR A 901 -10.38 16.31 9.21
C THR A 901 -10.61 16.79 10.66
N ILE A 902 -10.99 15.91 11.58
CA ILE A 902 -11.24 16.26 13.00
C ILE A 902 -9.95 16.72 13.71
N PHE A 903 -8.81 16.07 13.43
CA PHE A 903 -7.53 16.30 14.09
C PHE A 903 -6.51 17.02 13.20
N SER A 904 -6.98 17.96 12.38
CA SER A 904 -6.13 18.83 11.56
C SER A 904 -6.15 20.28 12.06
N THR A 905 -5.03 20.97 11.87
CA THR A 905 -4.87 22.40 12.20
C THR A 905 -4.96 23.30 10.96
N GLU A 906 -4.73 22.77 9.74
CA GLU A 906 -4.62 23.54 8.48
C GLU A 906 -5.34 22.89 7.26
N HIS A 907 -6.56 22.37 7.41
CA HIS A 907 -7.23 21.75 6.26
C HIS A 907 -7.84 22.80 5.31
N ARG A 908 -7.33 22.88 4.06
CA ARG A 908 -7.87 23.72 2.96
C ARG A 908 -8.13 25.20 3.35
N SER A 909 -7.10 25.85 3.90
CA SER A 909 -7.08 27.31 4.11
C SER A 909 -8.01 27.86 5.20
N SER A 910 -8.56 27.00 6.07
CA SER A 910 -9.34 27.42 7.24
C SER A 910 -8.55 27.17 8.52
N ALA A 911 -8.52 28.16 9.40
CA ALA A 911 -7.83 28.10 10.68
C ALA A 911 -8.63 27.24 11.69
N LEU A 912 -7.91 26.57 12.60
CA LEU A 912 -8.48 25.93 13.79
C LEU A 912 -9.49 26.84 14.49
N SER A 913 -10.62 26.27 14.97
CA SER A 913 -11.59 27.03 15.76
C SER A 913 -10.95 27.65 17.01
N PHE A 914 -11.13 28.97 17.17
CA PHE A 914 -10.63 29.76 18.31
C PHE A 914 -11.01 29.14 19.65
N SER A 915 -12.20 28.55 19.74
CA SER A 915 -12.75 27.92 20.94
C SER A 915 -11.92 26.73 21.42
N ILE A 916 -11.36 25.93 20.51
CA ILE A 916 -10.53 24.76 20.86
C ILE A 916 -9.21 25.25 21.46
N LYS A 917 -8.52 26.17 20.78
CA LYS A 917 -7.26 26.75 21.26
C LYS A 917 -7.46 27.43 22.61
N TYR A 918 -8.50 28.26 22.75
CA TYR A 918 -8.77 29.00 23.98
C TYR A 918 -9.03 28.08 25.19
N MET A 919 -9.82 27.02 25.02
CA MET A 919 -10.10 26.07 26.10
C MET A 919 -8.90 25.18 26.42
N PHE A 920 -8.11 24.78 25.42
CA PHE A 920 -6.91 23.97 25.65
C PHE A 920 -5.79 24.77 26.33
N ASP A 921 -5.61 26.04 25.99
CA ASP A 921 -4.71 26.95 26.69
C ASP A 921 -5.15 27.13 28.16
N PHE A 922 -6.45 27.27 28.42
CA PHE A 922 -6.98 27.29 29.79
C PHE A 922 -6.63 26.02 30.58
N LEU A 923 -6.78 24.83 29.97
CA LEU A 923 -6.40 23.57 30.63
C LEU A 923 -4.88 23.46 30.89
N ASP A 924 -4.05 23.93 29.94
CA ASP A 924 -2.60 24.00 30.10
C ASP A 924 -2.20 24.96 31.24
N GLU A 925 -2.87 26.11 31.36
CA GLU A 925 -2.69 27.05 32.46
C GLU A 925 -3.08 26.46 33.81
N GLN A 926 -4.20 25.73 33.90
CA GLN A 926 -4.60 25.04 35.14
C GLN A 926 -3.59 23.95 35.51
N GLY A 927 -3.09 23.18 34.54
CA GLY A 927 -2.03 22.20 34.78
C GLY A 927 -0.76 22.83 35.36
N THR A 928 -0.36 23.98 34.79
CA THR A 928 0.80 24.75 35.26
C THR A 928 0.59 25.34 36.66
N LYS A 929 -0.60 25.93 36.92
CA LYS A 929 -0.98 26.50 38.23
C LYS A 929 -0.89 25.46 39.35
N HIS A 930 -1.29 24.22 39.08
CA HIS A 930 -1.24 23.12 40.03
C HIS A 930 0.09 22.35 40.05
N ARG A 931 1.11 22.82 39.31
CA ARG A 931 2.46 22.21 39.22
C ARG A 931 2.44 20.75 38.79
N ILE A 932 1.57 20.40 37.84
CA ILE A 932 1.52 19.05 37.28
C ILE A 932 2.75 18.87 36.37
N THR A 933 3.65 17.96 36.76
CA THR A 933 4.90 17.69 36.04
C THR A 933 4.71 16.73 34.86
N ASP A 934 3.64 15.95 34.88
CA ASP A 934 3.35 14.90 33.92
C ASP A 934 2.48 15.45 32.76
N PRO A 935 3.00 15.49 31.51
CA PRO A 935 2.27 16.01 30.36
C PRO A 935 1.04 15.16 29.99
N ASP A 936 1.03 13.87 30.35
CA ASP A 936 -0.07 12.95 29.99
C ASP A 936 -1.36 13.30 30.71
N VAL A 937 -1.27 13.90 31.89
CA VAL A 937 -2.44 14.33 32.67
C VAL A 937 -3.23 15.39 31.91
N VAL A 938 -2.56 16.43 31.41
CA VAL A 938 -3.22 17.51 30.67
C VAL A 938 -3.67 17.03 29.29
N HIS A 939 -2.93 16.12 28.66
CA HIS A 939 -3.39 15.42 27.46
C HIS A 939 -4.73 14.71 27.69
N ILE A 940 -4.87 13.98 28.80
CA ILE A 940 -6.11 13.30 29.16
C ILE A 940 -7.24 14.30 29.44
N TRP A 941 -6.96 15.44 30.05
CA TRP A 941 -7.99 16.47 30.25
C TRP A 941 -8.52 17.02 28.92
N LYS A 942 -7.64 17.29 27.96
CA LYS A 942 -8.02 17.74 26.60
C LYS A 942 -8.88 16.69 25.90
N THR A 943 -8.45 15.43 25.95
CA THR A 943 -9.19 14.27 25.42
C THR A 943 -10.57 14.11 26.05
N ASN A 944 -10.65 14.20 27.37
CA ASN A 944 -11.88 14.09 28.14
C ASN A 944 -12.82 15.30 27.93
N ALA A 945 -12.28 16.48 27.64
CA ALA A 945 -13.04 17.70 27.41
C ALA A 945 -13.74 17.71 26.05
N LEU A 946 -13.01 17.35 24.98
CA LEU A 946 -13.47 17.52 23.60
C LEU A 946 -13.71 16.18 22.87
N PRO A 947 -12.69 15.38 22.46
CA PRO A 947 -12.90 14.14 21.70
C PRO A 947 -13.93 13.18 22.29
N LEU A 948 -13.81 12.84 23.58
CA LEU A 948 -14.66 11.80 24.19
C LEU A 948 -16.09 12.27 24.49
N ARG A 949 -16.30 13.58 24.65
CA ARG A 949 -17.62 14.14 24.99
C ARG A 949 -18.37 14.65 23.77
N PHE A 950 -17.66 15.29 22.85
CA PHE A 950 -18.24 15.93 21.69
C PHE A 950 -18.16 15.03 20.46
N TRP A 951 -16.96 14.69 20.00
CA TRP A 951 -16.76 13.96 18.75
C TRP A 951 -17.30 12.53 18.81
N VAL A 952 -17.03 11.78 19.89
CA VAL A 952 -17.60 10.44 20.09
C VAL A 952 -19.13 10.48 20.07
N ASN A 953 -19.75 11.48 20.68
CA ASN A 953 -21.21 11.61 20.71
C ASN A 953 -21.77 11.89 19.31
N LEU A 954 -21.11 12.76 18.53
CA LEU A 954 -21.51 13.11 17.18
C LEU A 954 -21.33 11.97 16.18
N ILE A 955 -20.24 11.20 16.30
CA ILE A 955 -19.96 10.02 15.46
C ILE A 955 -20.99 8.92 15.72
N LYS A 956 -21.34 8.69 16.99
CA LYS A 956 -22.36 7.70 17.37
C LYS A 956 -23.77 8.12 16.93
N ASN A 957 -24.05 9.41 16.93
CA ASN A 957 -25.38 9.98 16.65
C ASN A 957 -25.30 11.02 15.53
N PRO A 958 -25.04 10.60 14.27
CA PRO A 958 -24.95 11.54 13.15
C PRO A 958 -26.28 12.30 12.89
N ASN A 959 -27.40 11.74 13.34
CA ASN A 959 -28.73 12.35 13.33
C ASN A 959 -28.84 13.62 14.18
N PHE A 960 -27.87 13.89 15.07
CA PHE A 960 -27.82 15.16 15.79
C PHE A 960 -27.40 16.32 14.89
N LEU A 961 -26.67 16.05 13.81
CA LEU A 961 -26.19 17.05 12.83
C LEU A 961 -26.94 16.98 11.51
N LEU A 962 -27.36 15.79 11.11
CA LEU A 962 -27.86 15.48 9.77
C LEU A 962 -29.32 15.05 9.85
N ASP A 963 -30.14 15.52 8.91
CA ASP A 963 -31.53 15.11 8.76
C ASP A 963 -31.61 13.76 8.03
N ILE A 964 -31.33 12.70 8.80
CA ILE A 964 -31.25 11.31 8.35
C ILE A 964 -32.16 10.41 9.20
N GLN A 965 -32.50 9.24 8.64
CA GLN A 965 -33.31 8.24 9.31
C GLN A 965 -32.51 7.52 10.42
N THR A 966 -33.09 7.42 11.62
CA THR A 966 -32.47 6.87 12.84
C THR A 966 -32.67 5.35 13.03
N SER A 967 -33.18 4.62 12.03
CA SER A 967 -33.82 3.32 12.29
C SER A 967 -32.98 2.06 12.04
N SER A 968 -31.70 2.14 11.66
CA SER A 968 -30.88 0.93 11.45
C SER A 968 -29.99 0.66 12.66
N ILE A 969 -30.47 -0.23 13.53
CA ILE A 969 -29.74 -0.73 14.73
C ILE A 969 -28.32 -1.19 14.37
N THR A 970 -28.13 -1.73 13.15
CA THR A 970 -26.84 -2.19 12.64
C THR A 970 -25.87 -1.04 12.37
N VAL A 971 -26.35 0.03 11.73
CA VAL A 971 -25.54 1.21 11.41
C VAL A 971 -25.05 1.87 12.71
N ASP A 972 -25.94 2.03 13.69
CA ASP A 972 -25.59 2.61 15.01
C ASP A 972 -24.52 1.77 15.71
N SER A 973 -24.61 0.44 15.61
CA SER A 973 -23.60 -0.46 16.17
C SER A 973 -22.26 -0.34 15.44
N CYS A 974 -22.25 -0.14 14.13
CA CYS A 974 -21.02 0.02 13.35
C CYS A 974 -20.35 1.38 13.62
N LEU A 975 -21.13 2.47 13.68
CA LEU A 975 -20.66 3.80 14.09
C LEU A 975 -20.13 3.79 15.53
N SER A 976 -20.76 3.03 16.42
CA SER A 976 -20.23 2.81 17.78
C SER A 976 -18.89 2.09 17.77
N GLY A 977 -18.65 1.17 16.82
CA GLY A 977 -17.35 0.55 16.59
C GLY A 977 -16.27 1.55 16.19
N VAL A 978 -16.57 2.46 15.25
CA VAL A 978 -15.66 3.56 14.85
C VAL A 978 -15.40 4.52 16.01
N ALA A 979 -16.43 4.90 16.76
CA ALA A 979 -16.29 5.74 17.93
C ALA A 979 -15.41 5.09 19.02
N GLN A 980 -15.48 3.76 19.18
CA GLN A 980 -14.60 3.02 20.10
C GLN A 980 -13.13 3.00 19.64
N ALA A 981 -12.89 2.98 18.33
CA ALA A 981 -11.55 3.13 17.77
C ALA A 981 -10.97 4.51 18.11
N LEU A 982 -11.78 5.57 18.01
CA LEU A 982 -11.40 6.93 18.43
C LEU A 982 -11.06 6.99 19.93
N VAL A 983 -11.89 6.38 20.79
CA VAL A 983 -11.63 6.29 22.23
C VAL A 983 -10.28 5.63 22.50
N SER A 984 -9.98 4.55 21.78
CA SER A 984 -8.71 3.81 21.91
C SER A 984 -7.51 4.61 21.41
N ALA A 985 -7.67 5.36 20.32
CA ALA A 985 -6.65 6.27 19.79
C ALA A 985 -6.36 7.45 20.73
N CYS A 986 -7.35 7.90 21.51
CA CYS A 986 -7.16 8.98 22.48
C CYS A 986 -6.47 8.52 23.79
N SER A 987 -6.22 7.23 23.97
CA SER A 987 -5.59 6.68 25.18
C SER A 987 -4.07 6.88 25.17
N THR A 988 -3.51 7.37 26.28
CA THR A 988 -2.05 7.50 26.46
C THR A 988 -1.35 6.18 26.76
N SER A 989 -2.07 5.15 27.24
CA SER A 989 -1.48 3.83 27.52
C SER A 989 -1.31 3.00 26.25
N ASP A 990 -0.20 2.27 26.15
CA ASP A 990 0.00 1.25 25.11
C ASP A 990 -1.07 0.16 25.22
N HIS A 991 -1.74 -0.10 24.10
CA HIS A 991 -2.91 -0.97 24.06
C HIS A 991 -2.45 -2.43 24.14
N LYS A 992 -2.53 -3.03 25.34
CA LYS A 992 -2.32 -4.48 25.50
C LYS A 992 -3.61 -5.20 25.12
N LEU A 993 -3.68 -5.63 23.86
CA LEU A 993 -4.78 -6.47 23.38
C LEU A 993 -4.73 -7.81 24.12
N SER A 994 -5.80 -8.10 24.85
CA SER A 994 -6.05 -9.38 25.51
C SER A 994 -7.30 -10.02 24.93
N GLU A 995 -7.49 -11.33 25.07
CA GLU A 995 -8.67 -12.08 24.60
C GLU A 995 -10.02 -11.46 25.05
N HIS A 996 -10.03 -10.70 26.15
CA HIS A 996 -11.22 -10.01 26.67
C HIS A 996 -11.44 -8.60 26.10
N SER A 997 -10.62 -8.16 25.14
CA SER A 997 -10.76 -6.82 24.55
C SER A 997 -11.95 -6.80 23.59
N PRO A 998 -12.70 -5.70 23.49
CA PRO A 998 -13.79 -5.59 22.52
C PRO A 998 -13.30 -5.83 21.09
N SER A 999 -14.09 -6.53 20.28
CA SER A 999 -13.75 -6.91 18.89
C SER A 999 -13.43 -5.71 18.00
N SER A 1000 -14.08 -4.56 18.22
CA SER A 1000 -13.76 -3.31 17.54
C SER A 1000 -12.33 -2.82 17.80
N SER A 1001 -11.79 -3.06 18.99
CA SER A 1001 -10.40 -2.73 19.32
C SER A 1001 -9.41 -3.63 18.57
N PHE A 1002 -9.78 -4.89 18.30
CA PHE A 1002 -8.97 -5.81 17.48
C PHE A 1002 -9.00 -5.43 16.01
N ILE A 1003 -10.18 -5.07 15.48
CA ILE A 1003 -10.37 -4.70 14.06
C ILE A 1003 -9.52 -3.48 13.66
N PHE A 1004 -9.38 -2.48 14.56
CA PHE A 1004 -8.60 -1.26 14.33
C PHE A 1004 -7.21 -1.26 14.98
N ALA A 1005 -6.76 -2.40 15.52
CA ALA A 1005 -5.52 -2.51 16.28
C ALA A 1005 -4.29 -1.97 15.54
N ARG A 1006 -4.21 -2.21 14.23
CA ARG A 1006 -3.08 -1.81 13.38
C ARG A 1006 -3.04 -0.31 13.13
N GLU A 1007 -4.19 0.36 13.09
CA GLU A 1007 -4.30 1.79 12.76
C GLU A 1007 -4.23 2.69 13.99
N ILE A 1008 -4.60 2.16 15.17
CA ILE A 1008 -4.61 2.92 16.44
C ILE A 1008 -3.27 3.64 16.72
N PRO A 1009 -2.07 3.04 16.53
CA PRO A 1009 -0.81 3.76 16.69
C PRO A 1009 -0.69 4.98 15.78
N GLY A 1010 -1.09 4.86 14.50
CA GLY A 1010 -1.07 6.00 13.56
C GLY A 1010 -2.04 7.11 13.96
N TYR A 1011 -3.24 6.76 14.44
CA TYR A 1011 -4.19 7.75 14.96
C TYR A 1011 -3.70 8.41 16.26
N LYS A 1012 -3.00 7.67 17.14
CA LYS A 1012 -2.36 8.22 18.33
C LYS A 1012 -1.33 9.29 17.96
N ASP A 1013 -0.47 8.99 16.99
CA ASP A 1013 0.54 9.95 16.51
C ASP A 1013 -0.11 11.21 15.94
N MET A 1014 -1.21 11.07 15.20
CA MET A 1014 -2.00 12.19 14.69
C MET A 1014 -2.57 13.07 15.81
N ILE A 1015 -3.17 12.47 16.84
CA ILE A 1015 -3.74 13.21 17.98
C ILE A 1015 -2.64 13.90 18.82
N ASN A 1016 -1.53 13.21 19.05
CA ASN A 1016 -0.36 13.77 19.74
C ASN A 1016 0.19 14.98 19.00
N LYS A 1017 0.32 14.86 17.66
CA LYS A 1017 0.73 15.96 16.79
C LYS A 1017 -0.27 17.12 16.85
N TYR A 1018 -1.57 16.84 16.76
CA TYR A 1018 -2.63 17.85 16.85
C TYR A 1018 -2.55 18.66 18.15
N TYR A 1019 -2.40 18.02 19.31
CA TYR A 1019 -2.25 18.73 20.58
C TYR A 1019 -0.95 19.52 20.70
N SER A 1020 0.15 19.01 20.12
CA SER A 1020 1.44 19.72 20.06
C SER A 1020 1.35 20.98 19.20
N GLU A 1021 0.74 20.87 18.02
CA GLU A 1021 0.53 21.99 17.10
C GLU A 1021 -0.36 23.06 17.75
N ILE A 1022 -1.48 22.68 18.37
CA ILE A 1022 -2.35 23.63 19.09
C ILE A 1022 -1.57 24.36 20.18
N LYS A 1023 -0.74 23.65 20.94
CA LYS A 1023 0.08 24.27 21.99
C LYS A 1023 1.09 25.26 21.41
N SER A 1024 1.61 25.01 20.22
CA SER A 1024 2.56 25.90 19.53
C SER A 1024 1.92 27.14 18.91
N LEU A 1025 0.61 27.14 18.65
CA LEU A 1025 -0.11 28.31 18.14
C LEU A 1025 -0.07 29.48 19.13
N GLN A 1026 -0.12 30.70 18.59
CA GLN A 1026 -0.19 31.92 19.39
C GLN A 1026 -1.39 31.87 20.35
N LYS A 1027 -1.16 32.30 21.60
CA LYS A 1027 -2.21 32.41 22.60
C LYS A 1027 -3.23 33.47 22.17
N ILE A 1028 -4.51 33.10 22.24
CA ILE A 1028 -5.63 34.00 21.92
C ILE A 1028 -5.84 34.95 23.10
N GLU A 1029 -5.90 36.26 22.82
CA GLU A 1029 -6.21 37.26 23.84
C GLU A 1029 -7.70 37.22 24.22
N ASP A 1030 -8.00 37.51 25.49
CA ASP A 1030 -9.39 37.52 25.97
C ASP A 1030 -10.26 38.52 25.19
N GLN A 1031 -9.68 39.61 24.69
CA GLN A 1031 -10.40 40.60 23.88
C GLN A 1031 -10.88 40.01 22.54
N ASP A 1032 -10.01 39.29 21.82
CA ASP A 1032 -10.34 38.68 20.54
C ASP A 1032 -11.37 37.55 20.71
N MET A 1033 -11.21 36.75 21.76
CA MET A 1033 -12.17 35.69 22.09
C MET A 1033 -13.54 36.27 22.43
N ASN A 1034 -13.59 37.35 23.22
CA ASN A 1034 -14.86 38.00 23.55
C ASN A 1034 -15.53 38.59 22.30
N ALA A 1035 -14.78 39.20 21.39
CA ALA A 1035 -15.33 39.69 20.13
C ALA A 1035 -15.99 38.58 19.30
N MET A 1036 -15.35 37.40 19.20
CA MET A 1036 -15.92 36.22 18.54
C MET A 1036 -17.17 35.69 19.26
N LEU A 1037 -17.12 35.60 20.60
CA LEU A 1037 -18.27 35.18 21.41
C LEU A 1037 -19.46 36.14 21.31
N ALA A 1038 -19.20 37.45 21.20
CA ALA A 1038 -20.24 38.46 20.97
C ALA A 1038 -20.89 38.30 19.60
N GLU A 1039 -20.10 38.00 18.56
CA GLU A 1039 -20.60 37.74 17.21
C GLU A 1039 -21.54 36.52 17.20
N GLU A 1040 -21.11 35.39 17.76
CA GLU A 1040 -21.94 34.17 17.88
C GLU A 1040 -23.21 34.42 18.71
N SER A 1041 -23.11 35.19 19.81
CA SER A 1041 -24.27 35.55 20.64
C SER A 1041 -25.32 36.38 19.89
N GLN A 1042 -24.90 37.22 18.93
CA GLN A 1042 -25.80 38.05 18.12
C GLN A 1042 -26.50 37.22 17.04
N ILE A 1043 -25.77 36.30 16.39
CA ILE A 1043 -26.31 35.40 15.36
C ILE A 1043 -27.45 34.54 15.95
N ASP A 1044 -27.30 34.12 17.21
CA ASP A 1044 -28.21 33.16 17.84
C ASP A 1044 -29.31 33.74 18.73
N LYS A 1045 -29.36 35.07 18.87
CA LYS A 1045 -30.13 35.76 19.92
C LYS A 1045 -31.64 35.46 19.94
N SER A 1046 -32.23 35.07 18.81
CA SER A 1046 -33.67 34.79 18.68
C SER A 1046 -34.01 33.31 18.40
N GLN A 1047 -33.05 32.40 18.58
CA GLN A 1047 -33.25 30.98 18.23
C GLN A 1047 -34.09 30.20 19.26
N PHE A 1048 -34.07 30.62 20.53
CA PHE A 1048 -34.69 29.88 21.66
C PHE A 1048 -35.57 30.76 22.54
N ASN A 1049 -36.60 30.16 23.14
CA ASN A 1049 -37.43 30.81 24.15
C ASN A 1049 -36.73 30.81 25.52
N THR A 1050 -35.99 31.88 25.82
CA THR A 1050 -35.27 32.05 27.10
C THR A 1050 -36.20 32.11 28.30
N ASN A 1051 -37.43 32.61 28.14
CA ASN A 1051 -38.40 32.73 29.23
C ASN A 1051 -38.84 31.35 29.74
N TRP A 1052 -39.00 30.38 28.83
CA TRP A 1052 -39.29 29.00 29.24
C TRP A 1052 -38.12 28.37 29.98
N ALA A 1053 -36.89 28.54 29.49
CA ALA A 1053 -35.71 28.01 30.17
C ALA A 1053 -35.53 28.62 31.58
N LEU A 1054 -35.81 29.92 31.73
CA LEU A 1054 -35.84 30.59 33.03
C LEU A 1054 -36.95 30.04 33.94
N HIS A 1055 -38.14 29.76 33.40
CA HIS A 1055 -39.23 29.18 34.17
C HIS A 1055 -38.88 27.77 34.67
N GLU A 1056 -38.32 26.92 33.82
CA GLU A 1056 -37.85 25.59 34.21
C GLU A 1056 -36.73 25.68 35.26
N LEU A 1057 -35.76 26.59 35.11
CA LEU A 1057 -34.73 26.83 36.13
C LEU A 1057 -35.33 27.31 37.46
N TYR A 1058 -36.35 28.16 37.40
CA TYR A 1058 -37.04 28.64 38.60
C TYR A 1058 -37.73 27.51 39.37
N THR A 1059 -38.16 26.42 38.72
CA THR A 1059 -38.67 25.24 39.46
C THR A 1059 -37.62 24.65 40.38
N TYR A 1060 -36.34 24.62 39.97
CA TYR A 1060 -35.23 24.19 40.82
C TYR A 1060 -34.97 25.18 41.97
N VAL A 1061 -35.08 26.48 41.71
CA VAL A 1061 -35.02 27.50 42.78
C VAL A 1061 -36.08 27.26 43.83
N THR A 1062 -37.35 27.04 43.43
CA THR A 1062 -38.43 26.78 44.38
C THR A 1062 -38.24 25.47 45.16
N LYS A 1063 -37.68 24.44 44.51
CA LYS A 1063 -37.42 23.12 45.11
C LYS A 1063 -36.32 23.17 46.18
N TYR A 1064 -35.32 24.03 46.01
CA TYR A 1064 -34.16 24.13 46.89
C TYR A 1064 -34.07 25.48 47.62
N ASN A 1065 -35.21 26.18 47.76
CA ASN A 1065 -35.27 27.55 48.25
C ASN A 1065 -34.59 27.73 49.62
N GLU A 1066 -34.92 26.90 50.61
CA GLU A 1066 -34.36 27.01 51.97
C GLU A 1066 -32.82 26.98 51.98
N GLN A 1067 -32.21 26.13 51.15
CA GLN A 1067 -30.75 25.99 51.06
C GLN A 1067 -30.12 27.18 50.34
N LEU A 1068 -30.84 27.74 49.35
CA LEU A 1068 -30.40 28.91 48.61
C LEU A 1068 -30.46 30.17 49.49
N THR A 1069 -31.55 30.38 50.24
CA THR A 1069 -31.68 31.55 51.12
C THR A 1069 -30.57 31.58 52.19
N VAL A 1070 -30.14 30.41 52.69
CA VAL A 1070 -29.03 30.31 53.66
C VAL A 1070 -27.66 30.58 53.02
N ALA A 1071 -27.49 30.22 51.74
CA ALA A 1071 -26.21 30.36 51.03
C ALA A 1071 -26.00 31.74 50.38
N LEU A 1072 -27.05 32.54 50.23
CA LEU A 1072 -27.02 33.86 49.59
C LEU A 1072 -26.75 34.97 50.59
N ASP A 1073 -26.02 36.01 50.16
CA ASP A 1073 -25.87 37.25 50.93
C ASP A 1073 -27.22 37.98 51.04
N GLU A 1074 -27.43 38.77 52.11
CA GLU A 1074 -28.72 39.43 52.43
C GLU A 1074 -29.35 40.16 51.23
N ASN A 1075 -28.56 40.87 50.43
CA ASN A 1075 -29.04 41.59 49.24
C ASN A 1075 -29.53 40.64 48.12
N LEU A 1076 -28.80 39.56 47.86
CA LEU A 1076 -29.21 38.56 46.85
C LEU A 1076 -30.44 37.76 47.31
N ALA A 1077 -30.53 37.46 48.60
CA ALA A 1077 -31.68 36.79 49.20
C ALA A 1077 -32.95 37.66 49.07
N GLN A 1078 -32.85 38.97 49.34
CA GLN A 1078 -33.97 39.89 49.21
C GLN A 1078 -34.47 40.01 47.76
N MET A 1079 -33.57 40.09 46.78
CA MET A 1079 -33.95 40.07 45.35
C MET A 1079 -34.60 38.74 44.94
N LEU A 1080 -34.17 37.61 45.51
CA LEU A 1080 -34.79 36.31 45.25
C LEU A 1080 -36.22 36.23 45.82
N GLU A 1081 -36.45 36.80 47.02
CA GLU A 1081 -37.79 36.92 47.60
C GLU A 1081 -38.71 37.81 46.75
N GLU A 1082 -38.19 38.91 46.20
CA GLU A 1082 -38.93 39.76 45.26
C GLU A 1082 -39.34 38.99 44.01
N VAL A 1083 -38.44 38.17 43.44
CA VAL A 1083 -38.78 37.25 42.35
C VAL A 1083 -39.87 36.27 42.76
N HIS A 1084 -39.79 35.66 43.95
CA HIS A 1084 -40.83 34.75 44.44
C HIS A 1084 -42.20 35.44 44.58
N SER A 1085 -42.22 36.70 45.01
CA SER A 1085 -43.45 37.50 45.11
C SER A 1085 -44.05 37.76 43.73
N MET A 1086 -43.25 38.22 42.77
CA MET A 1086 -43.72 38.52 41.42
C MET A 1086 -44.10 37.28 40.60
N MET A 1087 -43.47 36.13 40.86
CA MET A 1087 -43.81 34.86 40.19
C MET A 1087 -45.09 34.22 40.75
N LYS A 1088 -45.54 34.64 41.94
CA LYS A 1088 -46.79 34.21 42.59
C LYS A 1088 -47.93 35.21 42.40
N ALA A 1089 -47.63 36.47 42.11
CA ALA A 1089 -48.62 37.48 41.74
C ALA A 1089 -49.22 37.14 40.37
N GLU A 1090 -50.55 37.04 40.32
CA GLU A 1090 -51.37 36.52 39.20
C GLU A 1090 -51.21 37.27 37.87
#